data_AF-A0A1U7UWF5-F1
#
_entry.id   AF-A0A1U7UWF5-F1
#
_cell.length_a   1.000
_cell.length_b   1.000
_cell.length_c   1.000
_cell.angle_alpha   90.00
_cell.angle_beta   90.00
_cell.angle_gamma   90.00
#
_symmetry.space_group_name_H-M   'P 1'
#
loop_
_entity.id
_entity.type
_entity.pdbx_description
1 polymer ?
#
loop_
_entity_poly.entity_id
_entity_poly.type
_entity_poly.pdbx_seq_one_letter_code
_entity_poly.pdbx_strand_id
1 'polypeptide(L)'
;MKRAKFDLFMSLSRQRSVQVLILIGFLYVVLVGFEVPFVFRNGFSLVSQDGFGTGQFSKSSVLDSEEELADKKAPIRPLFDVPLQVPPIQSSKPERNIREIKNPLSSLFFDGSFVNMTSKDGFSGILKSAKEAFEVGRKLWKELELHKKEVGFLESNNNKTIEQCPHSISMSGFDFQGKGKRMMVLPCGLTLGSHVTVVGRPKRAHQEHDPKISLLKEGQFLMVSQFMMELQGLKTVDGEDPPRILHFNPRLKGDWSGKPVIEQNTCYRMQWGTAQRCEGWRSRDDEETVDGQVKCEKWTRDDDANHSEQSKASWWLNRIVGRKKPVSFDWPFPFSEDKLFVLTLSAGLEGYHINVDGRHVTSFPYRTGFALEDATGLSLNGDVDIDSVFAASLPTSHPSFAPQRHLDMSNRWKAPPLLSQPVDLLIGVLSAGNHFAERMAIRRSWMQHRLVKSSNVVARFFVALHGRKDINVELKKEAEFFGDIVIVPYMDNYDLVVLKTVAICEYGVHVAFAKNIMKCDDDTFVRVDAVIKEVNKIPENRSLYVGNINYYHKPLRSGKWAVTYEEWPEEDYPPYANGPGYVISSDIANFIVSEFDRHKLKLFKMEDVSMGMWVEKFNSTRHVQYVHSLKFSQAGCVDDYYSAHYQSPRQMICMWNKLQQQGRPLCCNMR
;
A
#
# COMPACT_ATOMS: atom_id res chain seq x y z
N MET A 1 -77.22 7.62 22.80
CA MET A 1 -77.02 7.41 21.35
C MET A 1 -76.06 8.42 20.68
N LYS A 2 -75.04 8.96 21.38
CA LYS A 2 -74.06 9.93 20.83
C LYS A 2 -72.58 9.50 20.88
N ARG A 3 -72.25 8.37 21.54
CA ARG A 3 -70.86 7.89 21.67
C ARG A 3 -70.41 7.00 20.49
N ALA A 4 -71.30 6.16 19.96
CA ALA A 4 -70.99 5.27 18.84
C ALA A 4 -70.77 5.97 17.48
N LYS A 5 -71.28 7.20 17.28
CA LYS A 5 -71.04 7.97 16.05
C LYS A 5 -69.66 8.64 16.02
N PHE A 6 -69.04 8.88 17.18
CA PHE A 6 -67.74 9.55 17.27
C PHE A 6 -66.58 8.59 16.97
N ASP A 7 -66.67 7.34 17.41
CA ASP A 7 -65.64 6.32 17.15
C ASP A 7 -65.63 5.89 15.67
N LEU A 8 -66.78 5.90 14.99
CA LEU A 8 -66.84 5.66 13.55
C LEU A 8 -66.17 6.79 12.75
N PHE A 9 -66.35 8.05 13.17
CA PHE A 9 -65.74 9.22 12.52
C PHE A 9 -64.22 9.29 12.75
N MET A 10 -63.74 8.93 13.95
CA MET A 10 -62.31 8.85 14.25
C MET A 10 -61.62 7.72 13.49
N SER A 11 -62.29 6.57 13.33
CA SER A 11 -61.79 5.44 12.52
C SER A 11 -61.68 5.80 11.04
N LEU A 12 -62.73 6.42 10.47
CA LEU A 12 -62.74 6.89 9.07
C LEU A 12 -61.70 7.99 8.79
N SER A 13 -61.46 8.89 9.75
CA SER A 13 -60.42 9.93 9.66
C SER A 13 -59.01 9.32 9.66
N ARG A 14 -58.77 8.32 10.52
CA ARG A 14 -57.47 7.63 10.62
C ARG A 14 -57.19 6.72 9.42
N GLN A 15 -58.22 6.12 8.84
CA GLN A 15 -58.08 5.35 7.60
C GLN A 15 -57.78 6.24 6.39
N ARG A 16 -58.44 7.42 6.32
CA ARG A 16 -58.15 8.42 5.27
C ARG A 16 -56.75 9.02 5.40
N SER A 17 -56.27 9.28 6.62
CA SER A 17 -54.91 9.80 6.82
C SER A 17 -53.82 8.78 6.47
N VAL A 18 -54.04 7.49 6.77
CA VAL A 18 -53.13 6.42 6.34
C VAL A 18 -53.15 6.23 4.83
N GLN A 19 -54.31 6.31 4.17
CA GLN A 19 -54.40 6.27 2.72
C GLN A 19 -53.71 7.46 2.05
N VAL A 20 -53.80 8.67 2.64
CA VAL A 20 -53.07 9.85 2.16
C VAL A 20 -51.56 9.68 2.32
N LEU A 21 -51.08 9.12 3.43
CA LEU A 21 -49.65 8.86 3.63
C LEU A 21 -49.11 7.79 2.67
N ILE A 22 -49.90 6.74 2.38
CA ILE A 22 -49.55 5.74 1.37
C ILE A 22 -49.51 6.38 -0.02
N LEU A 23 -50.46 7.27 -0.33
CA LEU A 23 -50.48 8.00 -1.60
C LEU A 23 -49.26 8.93 -1.72
N ILE A 24 -48.89 9.65 -0.66
CA ILE A 24 -47.69 10.49 -0.62
C ILE A 24 -46.42 9.66 -0.78
N GLY A 25 -46.32 8.50 -0.09
CA GLY A 25 -45.20 7.58 -0.23
C GLY A 25 -45.08 7.01 -1.65
N PHE A 26 -46.20 6.66 -2.27
CA PHE A 26 -46.23 6.21 -3.67
C PHE A 26 -45.84 7.36 -4.61
N LEU A 27 -46.32 8.58 -4.38
CA LEU A 27 -45.98 9.76 -5.18
C LEU A 27 -44.50 10.13 -5.03
N TYR A 28 -43.91 9.92 -3.85
CA TYR A 28 -42.47 10.05 -3.62
C TYR A 28 -41.67 8.99 -4.38
N VAL A 29 -42.08 7.71 -4.36
CA VAL A 29 -41.43 6.65 -5.13
C VAL A 29 -41.56 6.89 -6.65
N VAL A 30 -42.70 7.43 -7.09
CA VAL A 30 -42.91 7.84 -8.49
C VAL A 30 -42.02 9.04 -8.83
N LEU A 31 -41.96 10.09 -8.00
CA LEU A 31 -41.08 11.24 -8.25
C LEU A 31 -39.60 10.86 -8.26
N VAL A 32 -39.14 10.00 -7.33
CA VAL A 32 -37.78 9.47 -7.33
C VAL A 32 -37.55 8.53 -8.52
N GLY A 33 -38.54 7.72 -8.90
CA GLY A 33 -38.47 6.84 -10.07
C GLY A 33 -38.46 7.61 -11.41
N PHE A 34 -39.09 8.78 -11.48
CA PHE A 34 -39.10 9.66 -12.64
C PHE A 34 -37.99 10.72 -12.63
N GLU A 35 -37.33 10.98 -11.50
CA GLU A 35 -36.09 11.78 -11.44
C GLU A 35 -34.81 10.95 -11.69
N VAL A 36 -34.90 9.62 -11.66
CA VAL A 36 -33.80 8.71 -12.08
C VAL A 36 -34.04 8.20 -13.52
N PRO A 37 -34.22 9.12 -14.48
CA PRO A 37 -33.44 9.01 -15.71
C PRO A 37 -32.79 10.33 -16.15
N PHE A 38 -32.55 11.29 -15.24
CA PHE A 38 -31.93 12.58 -15.62
C PHE A 38 -30.47 12.80 -15.16
N VAL A 39 -29.83 11.84 -14.47
CA VAL A 39 -28.40 11.96 -14.06
C VAL A 39 -27.47 10.92 -14.72
N PHE A 40 -27.99 9.98 -15.52
CA PHE A 40 -27.17 8.96 -16.22
C PHE A 40 -27.23 9.02 -17.75
N ARG A 41 -27.46 10.20 -18.35
CA ARG A 41 -27.37 10.34 -19.81
C ARG A 41 -26.67 11.62 -20.28
N ASN A 42 -25.41 11.76 -19.86
CA ASN A 42 -24.32 12.40 -20.62
C ASN A 42 -23.04 11.60 -20.30
N GLY A 43 -22.43 10.82 -21.19
CA GLY A 43 -22.75 10.57 -22.58
C GLY A 43 -22.19 9.22 -23.03
N PHE A 44 -23.00 8.53 -23.83
CA PHE A 44 -22.54 7.56 -24.81
C PHE A 44 -23.48 7.65 -26.01
N SER A 45 -22.86 7.69 -27.19
CA SER A 45 -23.40 7.61 -28.55
C SER A 45 -24.10 8.84 -29.16
N LEU A 46 -23.32 9.57 -29.95
CA LEU A 46 -23.70 9.88 -31.33
C LEU A 46 -22.67 9.26 -32.27
N VAL A 47 -23.05 8.08 -32.77
CA VAL A 47 -22.62 7.49 -34.03
C VAL A 47 -23.27 8.32 -35.15
N SER A 48 -22.47 8.74 -36.13
CA SER A 48 -22.98 9.29 -37.38
C SER A 48 -23.43 8.16 -38.30
N GLN A 49 -24.63 8.34 -38.88
CA GLN A 49 -25.25 7.49 -39.89
C GLN A 49 -25.24 8.23 -41.22
N ASP A 50 -24.87 7.52 -42.30
CA ASP A 50 -25.36 7.58 -43.70
C ASP A 50 -24.24 7.13 -44.67
N GLY A 51 -24.43 6.21 -45.64
CA GLY A 51 -25.65 5.56 -46.11
C GLY A 51 -25.41 4.39 -47.08
N PHE A 52 -26.47 3.60 -47.23
CA PHE A 52 -26.97 2.80 -48.36
C PHE A 52 -26.05 2.06 -49.36
N GLY A 53 -26.31 0.75 -49.51
CA GLY A 53 -26.15 0.02 -50.78
C GLY A 53 -26.03 -1.51 -50.68
N THR A 54 -27.16 -2.24 -50.81
CA THR A 54 -27.34 -3.59 -51.42
C THR A 54 -26.39 -4.72 -50.99
N GLY A 55 -26.76 -5.85 -50.37
CA GLY A 55 -27.88 -6.75 -50.65
C GLY A 55 -27.40 -8.00 -51.41
N GLN A 56 -27.05 -9.11 -50.72
CA GLN A 56 -27.37 -10.52 -51.10
C GLN A 56 -26.71 -11.57 -50.18
N PHE A 57 -27.57 -12.37 -49.52
CA PHE A 57 -27.49 -13.81 -49.24
C PHE A 57 -26.12 -14.54 -49.16
N SER A 58 -25.83 -15.19 -48.02
CA SER A 58 -26.13 -16.63 -47.80
C SER A 58 -25.51 -17.23 -46.51
N LYS A 59 -26.40 -17.84 -45.73
CA LYS A 59 -26.33 -19.01 -44.81
C LYS A 59 -24.98 -19.66 -44.44
N SER A 60 -24.76 -19.74 -43.11
CA SER A 60 -24.73 -20.96 -42.26
C SER A 60 -24.04 -22.23 -42.77
N SER A 61 -23.06 -22.75 -42.01
CA SER A 61 -23.09 -24.07 -41.36
C SER A 61 -21.79 -24.31 -40.56
N VAL A 62 -21.84 -24.58 -39.25
CA VAL A 62 -21.99 -25.86 -38.53
C VAL A 62 -20.65 -26.30 -37.93
N LEU A 63 -20.72 -26.63 -36.65
CA LEU A 63 -19.69 -27.20 -35.79
C LEU A 63 -19.11 -28.50 -36.37
N ASP A 64 -17.82 -28.75 -36.10
CA ASP A 64 -17.43 -30.09 -35.66
C ASP A 64 -16.30 -30.04 -34.64
N SER A 65 -16.53 -30.80 -33.58
CA SER A 65 -15.64 -31.13 -32.48
C SER A 65 -14.85 -32.37 -32.83
N GLU A 66 -13.56 -32.43 -32.51
CA GLU A 66 -12.89 -33.70 -32.25
C GLU A 66 -11.71 -33.53 -31.27
N GLU A 67 -11.60 -34.54 -30.41
CA GLU A 67 -10.81 -34.66 -29.21
C GLU A 67 -9.64 -35.59 -29.55
N GLU A 68 -8.38 -35.17 -29.35
CA GLU A 68 -7.25 -36.12 -29.37
C GLU A 68 -6.21 -35.79 -28.30
N LEU A 69 -5.85 -36.83 -27.57
CA LEU A 69 -5.01 -36.87 -26.38
C LEU A 69 -3.70 -37.56 -26.76
N ALA A 70 -2.58 -36.84 -26.85
CA ALA A 70 -1.26 -37.46 -27.00
C ALA A 70 -0.12 -36.61 -26.41
N ASP A 71 0.50 -37.21 -25.39
CA ASP A 71 1.91 -37.20 -24.98
C ASP A 71 2.74 -35.90 -24.88
N LYS A 72 3.11 -35.66 -23.62
CA LYS A 72 4.27 -34.93 -23.10
C LYS A 72 5.54 -35.16 -23.92
N LYS A 73 6.07 -34.08 -24.51
CA LYS A 73 7.51 -33.74 -24.53
C LYS A 73 7.67 -32.22 -24.55
N ALA A 74 8.45 -31.69 -23.62
CA ALA A 74 8.73 -30.25 -23.50
C ALA A 74 9.50 -29.72 -24.72
N PRO A 75 9.11 -28.57 -25.32
CA PRO A 75 9.93 -27.94 -26.34
C PRO A 75 11.07 -27.15 -25.68
N ILE A 76 12.27 -27.44 -26.17
CA ILE A 76 13.53 -26.77 -25.93
C ILE A 76 13.42 -25.29 -26.32
N ARG A 77 13.97 -24.39 -25.49
CA ARG A 77 14.15 -22.96 -25.77
C ARG A 77 14.73 -22.74 -27.18
N PRO A 78 14.10 -21.92 -28.05
CA PRO A 78 14.79 -21.38 -29.21
C PRO A 78 15.74 -20.26 -28.77
N LEU A 79 17.05 -20.47 -28.95
CA LEU A 79 18.05 -19.42 -29.06
C LEU A 79 17.83 -18.70 -30.39
N PHE A 80 17.37 -17.46 -30.35
CA PHE A 80 17.45 -16.55 -31.48
C PHE A 80 18.25 -15.32 -31.06
N ASP A 81 19.57 -15.42 -31.25
CA ASP A 81 20.42 -14.26 -31.52
C ASP A 81 20.19 -13.87 -32.98
N VAL A 82 19.53 -12.73 -33.21
CA VAL A 82 19.57 -12.04 -34.50
C VAL A 82 20.08 -10.62 -34.24
N PRO A 83 21.25 -10.24 -34.79
CA PRO A 83 21.75 -8.89 -34.66
C PRO A 83 20.97 -7.98 -35.60
N LEU A 84 20.18 -7.06 -35.04
CA LEU A 84 19.64 -5.93 -35.79
C LEU A 84 20.81 -5.00 -36.18
N GLN A 85 21.26 -5.12 -37.43
CA GLN A 85 22.12 -4.13 -38.07
C GLN A 85 21.35 -2.81 -38.22
N VAL A 86 21.72 -1.81 -37.43
CA VAL A 86 21.27 -0.42 -37.58
C VAL A 86 22.20 0.24 -38.61
N PRO A 87 21.71 0.91 -39.67
CA PRO A 87 22.57 1.64 -40.61
C PRO A 87 23.22 2.85 -39.92
N PRO A 88 24.43 3.27 -40.31
CA PRO A 88 25.12 4.36 -39.65
C PRO A 88 24.44 5.69 -40.00
N ILE A 89 23.73 6.28 -39.04
CA ILE A 89 23.32 7.68 -39.11
C ILE A 89 24.55 8.53 -38.81
N GLN A 90 25.15 9.10 -39.86
CA GLN A 90 26.00 10.27 -39.73
C GLN A 90 25.14 11.42 -39.17
N SER A 91 25.31 11.72 -37.88
CA SER A 91 24.93 13.03 -37.36
C SER A 91 26.06 13.54 -36.48
N SER A 92 26.75 14.57 -36.97
CA SER A 92 27.58 15.45 -36.18
C SER A 92 26.69 16.09 -35.09
N LYS A 93 26.66 15.49 -33.90
CA LYS A 93 26.13 16.16 -32.70
C LYS A 93 27.28 16.88 -32.01
N PRO A 94 27.13 18.16 -31.64
CA PRO A 94 28.14 18.85 -30.85
C PRO A 94 28.31 18.11 -29.52
N GLU A 95 29.55 17.97 -29.06
CA GLU A 95 29.89 17.41 -27.75
C GLU A 95 29.05 18.08 -26.67
N ARG A 96 28.17 17.31 -26.03
CA ARG A 96 27.30 17.79 -24.97
C ARG A 96 28.06 17.73 -23.66
N ASN A 97 28.30 18.88 -23.03
CA ASN A 97 28.97 18.95 -21.74
C ASN A 97 28.16 18.20 -20.65
N ILE A 98 28.76 17.15 -20.10
CA ILE A 98 28.21 16.33 -19.02
C ILE A 98 28.55 16.99 -17.67
N ARG A 99 27.58 17.12 -16.77
CA ARG A 99 27.83 17.52 -15.37
C ARG A 99 27.96 16.28 -14.49
N GLU A 100 29.16 16.02 -13.96
CA GLU A 100 29.38 14.97 -12.98
C GLU A 100 28.95 15.43 -11.58
N ILE A 101 27.92 14.78 -11.03
CA ILE A 101 27.61 14.87 -9.59
C ILE A 101 28.29 13.70 -8.90
N LYS A 102 29.35 13.99 -8.13
CA LYS A 102 30.16 12.95 -7.47
C LYS A 102 29.68 12.59 -6.06
N ASN A 103 28.87 13.43 -5.42
CA ASN A 103 28.39 13.21 -4.06
C ASN A 103 26.86 13.04 -4.06
N PRO A 104 26.32 11.91 -3.57
CA PRO A 104 24.88 11.73 -3.45
C PRO A 104 24.27 12.59 -2.33
N LEU A 105 25.08 13.19 -1.43
CA LEU A 105 24.58 14.02 -0.35
C LEU A 105 23.98 15.35 -0.87
N SER A 106 22.77 15.67 -0.42
CA SER A 106 22.11 16.95 -0.67
C SER A 106 22.86 18.11 0.00
N SER A 107 22.79 19.30 -0.60
CA SER A 107 23.27 20.56 -0.02
C SER A 107 22.32 21.16 1.03
N LEU A 108 21.11 20.58 1.19
CA LEU A 108 20.13 21.04 2.17
C LEU A 108 20.76 21.18 3.56
N PHE A 109 20.67 22.38 4.12
CA PHE A 109 21.26 22.74 5.40
C PHE A 109 20.21 23.35 6.34
N PHE A 110 20.29 22.99 7.62
CA PHE A 110 19.45 23.55 8.68
C PHE A 110 20.26 23.59 9.97
N ASP A 111 20.48 24.78 10.55
CA ASP A 111 21.24 24.98 11.80
C ASP A 111 20.35 25.27 13.02
N GLY A 112 19.06 25.55 12.80
CA GLY A 112 18.10 25.87 13.85
C GLY A 112 18.45 27.12 14.66
N SER A 113 19.29 28.04 14.16
CA SER A 113 19.71 29.24 14.90
C SER A 113 18.57 30.22 15.22
N PHE A 114 17.44 30.09 14.51
CA PHE A 114 16.25 30.94 14.64
C PHE A 114 15.14 30.32 15.50
N VAL A 115 15.37 29.15 16.12
CA VAL A 115 14.39 28.52 17.03
C VAL A 115 14.35 29.31 18.33
N ASN A 116 13.67 30.46 18.33
CA ASN A 116 13.34 31.19 19.54
C ASN A 116 12.32 30.37 20.34
N MET A 117 12.72 29.89 21.52
CA MET A 117 11.95 29.04 22.44
C MET A 117 10.68 29.70 23.05
N THR A 118 10.19 30.81 22.50
CA THR A 118 9.13 31.64 23.12
C THR A 118 7.83 31.74 22.32
N SER A 119 7.74 31.24 21.10
CA SER A 119 6.46 31.22 20.36
C SER A 119 5.62 30.01 20.77
N LYS A 120 4.43 30.25 21.31
CA LYS A 120 3.40 29.25 21.66
C LYS A 120 2.70 28.62 20.44
N ASP A 121 3.29 28.72 19.25
CA ASP A 121 2.67 28.24 18.02
C ASP A 121 3.12 26.78 17.79
N GLY A 122 2.18 25.90 17.39
CA GLY A 122 2.44 24.47 17.13
C GLY A 122 3.55 24.20 16.09
N PHE A 123 3.90 25.21 15.28
CA PHE A 123 5.00 25.19 14.31
C PHE A 123 6.42 25.17 14.93
N SER A 124 6.56 25.44 16.23
CA SER A 124 7.87 25.36 16.91
C SER A 124 8.38 23.92 17.09
N GLY A 125 7.46 22.95 17.20
CA GLY A 125 7.78 21.54 17.42
C GLY A 125 8.56 20.92 16.25
N ILE A 126 8.09 21.12 15.02
CA ILE A 126 8.72 20.57 13.82
C ILE A 126 10.14 21.13 13.60
N LEU A 127 10.38 22.40 13.90
CA LEU A 127 11.71 23.02 13.79
C LEU A 127 12.70 22.42 14.80
N LYS A 128 12.24 22.12 16.01
CA LYS A 128 13.05 21.43 17.03
C LYS A 128 13.39 20.01 16.58
N SER A 129 12.40 19.24 16.13
CA SER A 129 12.59 17.89 15.60
C SER A 129 13.53 17.88 14.39
N ALA A 130 13.42 18.87 13.50
CA ALA A 130 14.33 19.04 12.38
C ALA A 130 15.77 19.23 12.87
N LYS A 131 16.01 20.17 13.80
CA LYS A 131 17.35 20.42 14.35
C LYS A 131 18.00 19.14 14.90
N GLU A 132 17.27 18.40 15.73
CA GLU A 132 17.74 17.14 16.32
C GLU A 132 18.05 16.10 15.24
N ALA A 133 17.19 15.96 14.23
CA ALA A 133 17.39 15.02 13.13
C ALA A 133 18.62 15.36 12.26
N PHE A 134 18.90 16.65 12.00
CA PHE A 134 20.09 17.10 11.28
C PHE A 134 21.37 16.90 12.11
N GLU A 135 21.33 17.07 13.43
CA GLU A 135 22.46 16.77 14.31
C GLU A 135 22.81 15.28 14.29
N VAL A 136 21.81 14.41 14.44
CA VAL A 136 21.99 12.95 14.39
C VAL A 136 22.44 12.50 12.99
N GLY A 137 21.80 13.02 11.93
CA GLY A 137 22.13 12.68 10.55
C GLY A 137 23.56 13.03 10.17
N ARG A 138 24.06 14.21 10.56
CA ARG A 138 25.47 14.60 10.33
C ARG A 138 26.45 13.65 11.01
N LYS A 139 26.13 13.17 12.22
CA LYS A 139 26.96 12.18 12.92
C LYS A 139 26.97 10.85 12.17
N LEU A 140 25.79 10.34 11.79
CA LEU A 140 25.66 9.10 11.00
C LEU A 140 26.42 9.18 9.67
N TRP A 141 26.32 10.31 8.94
CA TRP A 141 27.03 10.50 7.68
C TRP A 141 28.55 10.50 7.85
N LYS A 142 29.08 11.23 8.85
CA LYS A 142 30.52 11.22 9.15
C LYS A 142 31.03 9.81 9.47
N GLU A 143 30.28 9.04 10.24
CA GLU A 143 30.63 7.64 10.54
C GLU A 143 30.67 6.78 9.26
N LEU A 144 29.75 6.97 8.31
CA LEU A 144 29.73 6.27 7.01
C LEU A 144 30.88 6.68 6.08
N GLU A 145 31.35 7.93 6.17
CA GLU A 145 32.52 8.38 5.42
C GLU A 145 33.82 7.81 5.99
N LEU A 146 33.93 7.70 7.31
CA LEU A 146 35.07 7.08 7.99
C LEU A 146 35.18 5.58 7.68
N HIS A 147 34.07 4.84 7.68
CA HIS A 147 34.06 3.42 7.31
C HIS A 147 34.57 3.19 5.87
N LYS A 148 34.34 4.12 4.93
CA LYS A 148 34.87 4.01 3.55
C LYS A 148 36.40 4.07 3.49
N LYS A 149 37.05 4.74 4.45
CA LYS A 149 38.52 4.84 4.53
C LYS A 149 39.18 3.62 5.17
N GLU A 150 38.50 2.93 6.09
CA GLU A 150 39.01 1.71 6.74
C GLU A 150 38.78 0.44 5.89
N VAL A 151 37.69 0.41 5.10
CA VAL A 151 37.35 -0.74 4.24
C VAL A 151 38.26 -0.86 3.01
N GLY A 152 39.16 0.10 2.77
CA GLY A 152 40.25 -0.04 1.80
C GLY A 152 41.36 -1.02 2.21
N PHE A 153 41.35 -1.56 3.44
CA PHE A 153 42.42 -2.44 3.94
C PHE A 153 41.98 -3.63 4.80
N LEU A 154 40.69 -3.89 5.00
CA LEU A 154 40.22 -4.99 5.85
C LEU A 154 38.96 -5.67 5.27
N GLU A 155 39.16 -6.57 4.30
CA GLU A 155 38.42 -7.83 4.38
C GLU A 155 38.93 -8.57 5.63
N SER A 156 38.01 -9.20 6.38
CA SER A 156 38.27 -10.01 7.58
C SER A 156 38.65 -9.24 8.86
N ASN A 157 37.62 -8.86 9.63
CA ASN A 157 37.42 -9.30 11.02
C ASN A 157 36.41 -8.39 11.73
N ASN A 158 35.15 -8.80 11.78
CA ASN A 158 34.22 -8.27 12.77
C ASN A 158 33.47 -9.42 13.43
N ASN A 159 34.02 -9.88 14.55
CA ASN A 159 33.32 -10.61 15.60
C ASN A 159 32.30 -9.68 16.31
N LYS A 160 31.33 -9.14 15.56
CA LYS A 160 29.99 -8.94 16.10
C LYS A 160 29.23 -10.20 15.71
N THR A 161 28.65 -10.90 16.68
CA THR A 161 27.80 -12.07 16.44
C THR A 161 26.87 -11.77 15.27
N ILE A 162 27.20 -12.29 14.09
CA ILE A 162 26.33 -12.27 12.92
C ILE A 162 25.06 -12.94 13.42
N GLU A 163 23.94 -12.22 13.47
CA GLU A 163 22.65 -12.84 13.73
C GLU A 163 22.46 -13.87 12.60
N GLN A 164 22.70 -15.14 12.93
CA GLN A 164 22.50 -16.22 12.00
C GLN A 164 21.03 -16.23 11.63
N CYS A 165 20.75 -16.21 10.32
CA CYS A 165 19.40 -16.35 9.78
C CYS A 165 19.16 -17.83 9.45
N PRO A 166 18.63 -18.62 10.40
CA PRO A 166 18.34 -20.02 10.12
C PRO A 166 17.23 -20.13 9.08
N HIS A 167 17.40 -21.01 8.08
CA HIS A 167 16.37 -21.29 7.07
C HIS A 167 15.10 -21.94 7.67
N SER A 168 15.23 -22.51 8.86
CA SER A 168 14.12 -23.06 9.64
C SER A 168 14.38 -22.98 11.14
N ILE A 169 13.34 -22.71 11.92
CA ILE A 169 13.36 -22.66 13.38
C ILE A 169 12.26 -23.59 13.89
N SER A 170 12.59 -24.45 14.86
CA SER A 170 11.64 -25.33 15.52
C SER A 170 11.70 -25.10 17.01
N MET A 171 10.54 -25.06 17.66
CA MET A 171 10.42 -24.94 19.12
C MET A 171 9.36 -25.91 19.64
N SER A 172 9.68 -26.61 20.72
CA SER A 172 8.68 -27.39 21.44
C SER A 172 7.74 -26.46 22.20
N GLY A 173 6.54 -26.95 22.52
CA GLY A 173 5.58 -26.24 23.36
C GLY A 173 6.16 -25.84 24.72
N PHE A 174 6.97 -26.73 25.32
CA PHE A 174 7.68 -26.46 26.56
C PHE A 174 8.67 -25.30 26.42
N ASP A 175 9.49 -25.28 25.36
CA ASP A 175 10.45 -24.19 25.12
C ASP A 175 9.76 -22.86 24.81
N PHE A 176 8.63 -22.93 24.11
CA PHE A 176 7.81 -21.77 23.76
C PHE A 176 7.17 -21.13 25.01
N GLN A 177 6.86 -21.92 26.04
CA GLN A 177 6.28 -21.44 27.29
C GLN A 177 7.34 -21.15 28.37
N GLY A 178 8.46 -21.87 28.37
CA GLY A 178 9.45 -21.95 29.46
C GLY A 178 10.32 -20.71 29.71
N LYS A 179 10.08 -19.59 29.02
CA LYS A 179 10.83 -18.33 29.20
C LYS A 179 9.95 -17.13 29.56
N GLY A 180 8.68 -17.36 29.92
CA GLY A 180 7.71 -16.31 30.26
C GLY A 180 7.31 -15.39 29.09
N LYS A 181 7.91 -15.59 27.91
CA LYS A 181 7.60 -14.89 26.66
C LYS A 181 7.06 -15.94 25.69
N ARG A 182 5.73 -16.04 25.55
CA ARG A 182 5.03 -16.92 24.58
C ARG A 182 5.31 -16.47 23.14
N MET A 183 6.56 -16.61 22.70
CA MET A 183 7.09 -15.98 21.50
C MET A 183 8.22 -16.78 20.87
N MET A 184 8.17 -16.93 19.54
CA MET A 184 9.27 -17.39 18.71
C MET A 184 9.89 -16.17 18.02
N VAL A 185 11.22 -16.02 18.11
CA VAL A 185 11.96 -14.97 17.40
C VAL A 185 12.28 -15.46 16.00
N LEU A 186 12.04 -14.61 15.00
CA LEU A 186 12.37 -14.81 13.59
C LEU A 186 13.44 -13.77 13.23
N PRO A 187 14.74 -14.05 13.44
CA PRO A 187 15.80 -13.02 13.46
C PRO A 187 15.85 -12.14 12.21
N CYS A 188 15.45 -12.71 11.06
CA CYS A 188 15.56 -12.11 9.74
C CYS A 188 14.20 -11.91 9.05
N GLY A 189 13.12 -12.09 9.81
CA GLY A 189 11.76 -11.95 9.32
C GLY A 189 11.26 -13.11 8.46
N LEU A 190 10.24 -12.84 7.65
CA LEU A 190 9.71 -13.76 6.64
C LEU A 190 10.12 -13.33 5.24
N THR A 191 9.99 -14.24 4.27
CA THR A 191 10.11 -13.96 2.83
C THR A 191 8.99 -14.66 2.08
N LEU A 192 8.88 -14.44 0.77
CA LEU A 192 7.88 -15.09 -0.07
C LEU A 192 8.04 -16.62 0.01
N GLY A 193 6.95 -17.34 0.30
CA GLY A 193 6.95 -18.79 0.49
C GLY A 193 7.39 -19.25 1.88
N SER A 194 7.81 -18.35 2.77
CA SER A 194 7.98 -18.69 4.19
C SER A 194 6.67 -19.22 4.76
N HIS A 195 6.76 -20.20 5.64
CA HIS A 195 5.61 -20.75 6.32
C HIS A 195 5.89 -21.00 7.80
N VAL A 196 4.86 -20.83 8.60
CA VAL A 196 4.85 -21.05 10.05
C VAL A 196 3.73 -22.02 10.37
N THR A 197 4.10 -23.18 10.91
CA THR A 197 3.18 -24.22 11.37
C THR A 197 3.10 -24.21 12.89
N VAL A 198 1.88 -24.15 13.41
CA VAL A 198 1.57 -24.21 14.84
C VAL A 198 0.70 -25.43 15.08
N VAL A 199 1.15 -26.29 16.00
CA VAL A 199 0.37 -27.43 16.49
C VAL A 199 -0.09 -27.11 17.90
N GLY A 200 -1.40 -27.15 18.14
CA GLY A 200 -1.95 -26.79 19.45
C GLY A 200 -3.35 -27.32 19.69
N ARG A 201 -3.84 -27.10 20.92
CA ARG A 201 -5.19 -27.44 21.38
C ARG A 201 -5.84 -26.21 22.02
N PRO A 202 -6.98 -25.72 21.50
CA PRO A 202 -7.74 -24.66 22.16
C PRO A 202 -8.27 -25.17 23.49
N LYS A 203 -8.22 -24.34 24.53
CA LYS A 203 -8.73 -24.71 25.86
C LYS A 203 -10.25 -24.64 25.89
N ARG A 204 -10.83 -25.41 26.81
CA ARG A 204 -12.25 -25.29 27.16
C ARG A 204 -12.60 -23.87 27.53
N ALA A 205 -13.79 -23.46 27.16
CA ALA A 205 -14.27 -22.15 27.54
C ALA A 205 -14.33 -22.02 29.07
N HIS A 206 -13.90 -20.87 29.56
CA HIS A 206 -13.94 -20.53 30.98
C HIS A 206 -14.87 -19.33 31.19
N GLN A 207 -15.25 -19.11 32.45
CA GLN A 207 -16.05 -17.94 32.82
C GLN A 207 -15.17 -16.69 32.73
N GLU A 208 -15.65 -15.66 32.04
CA GLU A 208 -15.07 -14.33 31.95
C GLU A 208 -16.06 -13.31 32.51
N HIS A 209 -15.62 -12.53 33.48
CA HIS A 209 -16.45 -11.57 34.22
C HIS A 209 -16.26 -10.13 33.72
N ASP A 210 -15.18 -9.85 32.97
CA ASP A 210 -14.93 -8.55 32.34
C ASP A 210 -14.53 -8.71 30.85
N PRO A 211 -15.45 -9.18 29.99
CA PRO A 211 -15.13 -9.44 28.59
C PRO A 211 -14.98 -8.12 27.83
N LYS A 212 -13.77 -7.87 27.31
CA LYS A 212 -13.48 -6.75 26.40
C LYS A 212 -14.27 -6.76 25.07
N ILE A 213 -14.99 -7.85 24.82
CA ILE A 213 -15.62 -8.18 23.53
C ILE A 213 -17.16 -8.14 23.58
N SER A 214 -17.78 -7.97 24.76
CA SER A 214 -19.25 -7.92 24.91
C SER A 214 -19.63 -7.20 26.20
N LEU A 215 -20.69 -6.39 26.17
CA LEU A 215 -21.17 -5.69 27.38
C LEU A 215 -21.97 -6.67 28.25
N LEU A 216 -21.44 -7.00 29.44
CA LEU A 216 -22.16 -7.77 30.45
C LEU A 216 -22.92 -6.84 31.41
N LYS A 217 -24.07 -7.31 31.92
CA LYS A 217 -24.73 -6.68 33.07
C LYS A 217 -24.03 -7.12 34.37
N GLU A 218 -24.12 -6.29 35.40
CA GLU A 218 -23.56 -6.58 36.74
C GLU A 218 -23.99 -7.99 37.23
N GLY A 219 -22.99 -8.82 37.58
CA GLY A 219 -23.20 -10.19 38.08
C GLY A 219 -23.30 -11.28 37.01
N GLN A 220 -23.19 -10.96 35.72
CA GLN A 220 -23.16 -11.96 34.64
C GLN A 220 -21.73 -12.37 34.28
N PHE A 221 -21.57 -13.55 33.68
CA PHE A 221 -20.31 -14.03 33.11
C PHE A 221 -20.56 -14.56 31.70
N LEU A 222 -19.53 -14.49 30.85
CA LEU A 222 -19.54 -15.05 29.51
C LEU A 222 -18.59 -16.24 29.45
N MET A 223 -18.99 -17.31 28.77
CA MET A 223 -18.07 -18.41 28.49
C MET A 223 -17.19 -18.02 27.30
N VAL A 224 -15.88 -17.86 27.53
CA VAL A 224 -14.91 -17.42 26.52
C VAL A 224 -13.90 -18.54 26.26
N SER A 225 -13.63 -18.79 24.98
CA SER A 225 -12.49 -19.58 24.50
C SER A 225 -11.96 -18.88 23.25
N GLN A 226 -10.81 -18.23 23.39
CA GLN A 226 -10.21 -17.40 22.35
C GLN A 226 -8.69 -17.45 22.42
N PHE A 227 -8.04 -17.57 21.27
CA PHE A 227 -6.58 -17.44 21.18
C PHE A 227 -6.19 -16.52 20.03
N MET A 228 -4.96 -16.02 20.08
CA MET A 228 -4.43 -15.10 19.09
C MET A 228 -3.04 -15.54 18.65
N MET A 229 -2.81 -15.51 17.35
CA MET A 229 -1.50 -15.67 16.73
C MET A 229 -1.12 -14.35 16.07
N GLU A 230 0.04 -13.81 16.43
CA GLU A 230 0.48 -12.49 15.96
C GLU A 230 1.88 -12.54 15.34
N LEU A 231 2.01 -12.03 14.11
CA LEU A 231 3.31 -11.62 13.58
C LEU A 231 3.63 -10.21 14.07
N GLN A 232 4.79 -10.02 14.67
CA GLN A 232 5.19 -8.80 15.35
C GLN A 232 6.50 -8.21 14.79
N GLY A 233 6.57 -6.89 14.74
CA GLY A 233 7.75 -6.12 14.35
C GLY A 233 8.67 -5.78 15.51
N LEU A 234 9.35 -6.78 16.08
CA LEU A 234 10.19 -6.62 17.27
C LEU A 234 11.37 -5.65 17.07
N LYS A 235 11.83 -5.48 15.83
CA LYS A 235 12.95 -4.59 15.44
C LYS A 235 12.48 -3.31 14.74
N THR A 236 11.17 -3.09 14.64
CA THR A 236 10.59 -2.02 13.82
C THR A 236 10.50 -0.69 14.56
N VAL A 237 10.39 -0.71 15.89
CA VAL A 237 10.27 0.48 16.75
C VAL A 237 11.17 0.33 17.98
N ASP A 238 11.82 1.43 18.41
CA ASP A 238 12.63 1.48 19.62
C ASP A 238 11.83 2.16 20.75
N GLY A 239 11.53 1.43 21.82
CA GLY A 239 10.87 1.98 23.03
C GLY A 239 9.34 2.00 23.03
N GLU A 240 8.69 1.50 21.98
CA GLU A 240 7.23 1.32 21.87
C GLU A 240 6.83 -0.16 21.84
N ASP A 241 5.54 -0.47 22.03
CA ASP A 241 5.01 -1.81 21.82
C ASP A 241 5.20 -2.26 20.36
N PRO A 242 5.71 -3.47 20.09
CA PRO A 242 5.94 -3.93 18.72
C PRO A 242 4.67 -3.87 17.87
N PRO A 243 4.71 -3.36 16.63
CA PRO A 243 3.56 -3.39 15.75
C PRO A 243 3.07 -4.82 15.49
N ARG A 244 1.76 -4.97 15.22
CA ARG A 244 1.16 -6.25 14.83
C ARG A 244 1.00 -6.27 13.32
N ILE A 245 1.89 -6.96 12.62
CA ILE A 245 1.89 -7.06 11.15
C ILE A 245 0.69 -7.89 10.69
N LEU A 246 0.45 -9.01 11.37
CA LEU A 246 -0.74 -9.82 11.27
C LEU A 246 -1.23 -10.16 12.67
N HIS A 247 -2.48 -9.87 12.97
CA HIS A 247 -3.20 -10.32 14.15
C HIS A 247 -4.27 -11.29 13.69
N PHE A 248 -4.09 -12.59 13.97
CA PHE A 248 -5.06 -13.64 13.67
C PHE A 248 -5.73 -14.10 14.96
N ASN A 249 -7.05 -13.99 15.04
CA ASN A 249 -7.79 -14.10 16.29
C ASN A 249 -9.05 -14.96 16.14
N PRO A 250 -8.92 -16.30 16.25
CA PRO A 250 -10.05 -17.21 16.35
C PRO A 250 -10.75 -17.09 17.70
N ARG A 251 -12.06 -16.87 17.66
CA ARG A 251 -12.95 -16.88 18.82
C ARG A 251 -13.86 -18.09 18.70
N LEU A 252 -13.68 -19.07 19.57
CA LEU A 252 -14.51 -20.28 19.59
C LEU A 252 -15.82 -20.01 20.34
N LYS A 253 -15.75 -19.24 21.43
CA LYS A 253 -16.91 -18.77 22.21
C LYS A 253 -16.68 -17.36 22.75
N GLY A 254 -17.77 -16.65 23.02
CA GLY A 254 -17.75 -15.32 23.65
C GLY A 254 -17.79 -14.13 22.69
N ASP A 255 -17.87 -14.36 21.37
CA ASP A 255 -18.10 -13.26 20.43
C ASP A 255 -19.54 -12.73 20.56
N TRP A 256 -19.72 -11.43 20.33
CA TRP A 256 -21.01 -10.74 20.41
C TRP A 256 -22.05 -11.31 19.44
N SER A 257 -21.62 -11.94 18.34
CA SER A 257 -22.52 -12.63 17.40
C SER A 257 -23.10 -13.93 17.97
N GLY A 258 -22.59 -14.41 19.11
CA GLY A 258 -22.92 -15.71 19.70
C GLY A 258 -22.35 -16.91 18.92
N LYS A 259 -21.53 -16.67 17.88
CA LYS A 259 -21.01 -17.69 16.97
C LYS A 259 -19.49 -17.68 16.89
N PRO A 260 -18.86 -18.81 16.53
CA PRO A 260 -17.43 -18.83 16.26
C PRO A 260 -17.06 -17.94 15.07
N VAL A 261 -16.01 -17.14 15.23
CA VAL A 261 -15.53 -16.18 14.22
C VAL A 261 -14.01 -16.20 14.17
N ILE A 262 -13.46 -15.92 12.99
CA ILE A 262 -12.05 -15.60 12.83
C ILE A 262 -11.95 -14.12 12.49
N GLU A 263 -11.26 -13.34 13.31
CA GLU A 263 -10.95 -11.94 13.03
C GLU A 263 -9.47 -11.78 12.66
N GLN A 264 -9.19 -10.98 11.65
CA GLN A 264 -7.85 -10.64 11.20
C GLN A 264 -7.66 -9.14 11.07
N ASN A 265 -6.52 -8.64 11.51
CA ASN A 265 -6.20 -7.22 11.42
C ASN A 265 -4.69 -6.96 11.44
N THR A 266 -4.31 -5.69 11.28
CA THR A 266 -2.94 -5.18 11.42
C THR A 266 -2.99 -3.96 12.34
N CYS A 267 -2.02 -3.84 13.23
CA CYS A 267 -1.84 -2.68 14.12
C CYS A 267 -0.52 -1.98 13.76
N TYR A 268 -0.63 -0.79 13.18
CA TYR A 268 0.50 0.06 12.80
C TYR A 268 0.51 1.30 13.70
N ARG A 269 1.64 1.59 14.37
CA ARG A 269 1.79 2.73 15.30
C ARG A 269 0.63 2.83 16.31
N MET A 270 0.35 1.74 17.00
CA MET A 270 -0.75 1.62 17.97
C MET A 270 -2.17 1.86 17.41
N GLN A 271 -2.35 1.88 16.10
CA GLN A 271 -3.65 2.02 15.45
C GLN A 271 -4.02 0.76 14.66
N TRP A 272 -5.18 0.20 15.01
CA TRP A 272 -5.77 -0.93 14.28
C TRP A 272 -6.36 -0.46 12.95
N GLY A 273 -6.11 -1.22 11.89
CA GLY A 273 -6.82 -1.04 10.63
C GLY A 273 -8.26 -1.57 10.68
N THR A 274 -8.95 -1.57 9.54
CA THR A 274 -10.28 -2.17 9.41
C THR A 274 -10.22 -3.67 9.64
N ALA A 275 -11.01 -4.25 10.55
CA ALA A 275 -10.96 -5.70 10.79
C ALA A 275 -11.57 -6.50 9.62
N GLN A 276 -10.93 -7.60 9.22
CA GLN A 276 -11.51 -8.61 8.34
C GLN A 276 -12.09 -9.73 9.21
N ARG A 277 -13.39 -10.01 9.09
CA ARG A 277 -14.09 -11.01 9.91
C ARG A 277 -14.65 -12.12 9.02
N CYS A 278 -14.33 -13.36 9.35
CA CYS A 278 -14.88 -14.55 8.71
C CYS A 278 -15.88 -15.22 9.67
N GLU A 279 -17.16 -15.15 9.33
CA GLU A 279 -18.30 -15.59 10.18
C GLU A 279 -18.94 -16.92 9.71
N GLY A 280 -18.27 -17.63 8.81
CA GLY A 280 -18.74 -18.88 8.21
C GLY A 280 -19.37 -18.75 6.84
N TRP A 281 -19.42 -17.53 6.28
CA TRP A 281 -19.78 -17.29 4.90
C TRP A 281 -18.52 -17.29 4.02
N ARG A 282 -18.60 -17.93 2.85
CA ARG A 282 -17.59 -17.75 1.80
C ARG A 282 -17.63 -16.29 1.36
N SER A 283 -16.47 -15.66 1.23
CA SER A 283 -16.35 -14.36 0.54
C SER A 283 -16.98 -14.47 -0.84
N ARG A 284 -17.66 -13.41 -1.26
CA ARG A 284 -18.38 -13.43 -2.53
C ARG A 284 -17.40 -13.54 -3.70
N ASP A 285 -17.85 -14.11 -4.82
CA ASP A 285 -16.99 -14.24 -6.00
C ASP A 285 -16.65 -12.89 -6.66
N ASP A 286 -17.38 -11.81 -6.34
CA ASP A 286 -17.08 -10.43 -6.71
C ASP A 286 -16.17 -9.70 -5.70
N GLU A 287 -15.93 -10.29 -4.53
CA GLU A 287 -14.94 -9.77 -3.58
C GLU A 287 -13.52 -10.13 -4.04
N GLU A 288 -12.61 -9.20 -3.85
CA GLU A 288 -11.18 -9.35 -4.14
C GLU A 288 -10.58 -10.56 -3.41
N THR A 289 -9.90 -11.43 -4.18
CA THR A 289 -9.15 -12.58 -3.68
C THR A 289 -7.76 -12.17 -3.18
N VAL A 290 -7.01 -13.13 -2.64
CA VAL A 290 -5.60 -12.98 -2.29
C VAL A 290 -4.88 -14.18 -2.89
N ASP A 291 -4.00 -13.99 -3.86
CA ASP A 291 -3.33 -15.06 -4.61
C ASP A 291 -4.33 -16.06 -5.25
N GLY A 292 -5.49 -15.55 -5.66
CA GLY A 292 -6.61 -16.35 -6.18
C GLY A 292 -7.35 -17.20 -5.14
N GLN A 293 -7.04 -17.04 -3.84
CA GLN A 293 -7.78 -17.64 -2.73
C GLN A 293 -8.81 -16.66 -2.16
N VAL A 294 -9.94 -17.18 -1.68
CA VAL A 294 -10.98 -16.35 -1.05
C VAL A 294 -10.50 -15.78 0.30
N LYS A 295 -10.95 -14.58 0.65
CA LYS A 295 -10.64 -13.99 1.96
C LYS A 295 -11.23 -14.83 3.10
N CYS A 296 -12.44 -15.36 2.95
CA CYS A 296 -13.07 -16.26 3.92
C CYS A 296 -13.66 -17.50 3.24
N GLU A 297 -13.44 -18.67 3.81
CA GLU A 297 -14.09 -19.92 3.41
C GLU A 297 -15.41 -20.16 4.13
N LYS A 298 -16.30 -20.95 3.51
CA LYS A 298 -17.55 -21.37 4.15
C LYS A 298 -17.29 -22.44 5.23
N TRP A 299 -17.99 -22.32 6.35
CA TRP A 299 -18.14 -23.39 7.33
C TRP A 299 -19.59 -23.51 7.84
N THR A 300 -19.96 -24.70 8.30
CA THR A 300 -21.30 -25.06 8.79
C THR A 300 -21.70 -24.19 9.97
N ARG A 301 -22.94 -23.70 9.95
CA ARG A 301 -23.55 -22.93 11.03
C ARG A 301 -24.70 -23.73 11.63
N ASP A 302 -24.96 -23.59 12.93
CA ASP A 302 -26.04 -24.32 13.61
C ASP A 302 -27.44 -24.01 13.02
N ASP A 303 -27.63 -22.86 12.36
CA ASP A 303 -28.87 -22.50 11.68
C ASP A 303 -29.14 -23.31 10.39
N ASP A 304 -28.14 -24.00 9.83
CA ASP A 304 -28.27 -24.83 8.62
C ASP A 304 -28.90 -26.21 8.92
N ALA A 305 -29.26 -26.48 10.18
CA ALA A 305 -29.83 -27.75 10.64
C ALA A 305 -31.21 -28.11 10.04
N ASN A 306 -31.89 -27.17 9.36
CA ASN A 306 -33.16 -27.47 8.70
C ASN A 306 -33.05 -28.18 7.34
N HIS A 307 -31.84 -28.48 6.84
CA HIS A 307 -31.66 -29.11 5.53
C HIS A 307 -30.85 -30.43 5.49
N SER A 308 -30.55 -31.08 6.62
CA SER A 308 -29.66 -32.28 6.59
C SER A 308 -30.17 -33.56 7.25
N GLU A 309 -31.49 -33.76 7.33
CA GLU A 309 -32.10 -35.08 7.58
C GLU A 309 -32.49 -35.82 6.26
N GLN A 310 -32.02 -35.36 5.10
CA GLN A 310 -32.05 -36.18 3.89
C GLN A 310 -30.74 -36.95 3.72
N SER A 311 -30.73 -38.12 4.35
CA SER A 311 -30.38 -39.40 3.72
C SER A 311 -28.90 -39.72 3.43
N LYS A 312 -28.20 -40.25 4.45
CA LYS A 312 -27.09 -41.20 4.23
C LYS A 312 -27.50 -42.40 3.35
N ALA A 313 -28.80 -42.69 3.25
CA ALA A 313 -29.37 -43.75 2.39
C ALA A 313 -29.50 -43.38 0.90
N SER A 314 -29.72 -42.11 0.52
CA SER A 314 -29.78 -41.71 -0.90
C SER A 314 -28.39 -41.45 -1.50
N TRP A 315 -27.38 -41.26 -0.64
CA TRP A 315 -25.98 -41.09 -0.98
C TRP A 315 -25.39 -42.30 -1.70
N TRP A 316 -25.80 -43.53 -1.34
CA TRP A 316 -25.37 -44.75 -2.04
C TRP A 316 -26.00 -44.88 -3.44
N LEU A 317 -27.27 -44.48 -3.59
CA LEU A 317 -28.01 -44.61 -4.84
C LEU A 317 -27.50 -43.64 -5.92
N ASN A 318 -27.07 -42.44 -5.53
CA ASN A 318 -26.52 -41.45 -6.47
C ASN A 318 -25.09 -41.76 -6.95
N ARG A 319 -24.41 -42.73 -6.33
CA ARG A 319 -23.07 -43.19 -6.78
C ARG A 319 -23.14 -44.22 -7.91
N ILE A 320 -24.31 -44.84 -8.11
CA ILE A 320 -24.59 -45.81 -9.18
C ILE A 320 -25.00 -45.09 -10.48
N VAL A 321 -25.51 -43.87 -10.40
CA VAL A 321 -25.92 -43.07 -11.56
C VAL A 321 -24.96 -41.89 -11.69
N GLY A 322 -23.99 -42.01 -12.61
CA GLY A 322 -22.85 -41.10 -12.80
C GLY A 322 -23.17 -39.64 -13.12
N ARG A 323 -23.75 -38.91 -12.17
CA ARG A 323 -23.88 -37.45 -12.22
C ARG A 323 -22.75 -36.81 -11.42
N LYS A 324 -21.80 -36.19 -12.13
CA LYS A 324 -20.82 -35.25 -11.55
C LYS A 324 -21.54 -33.93 -11.22
N LYS A 325 -22.18 -33.85 -10.06
CA LYS A 325 -22.47 -32.54 -9.44
C LYS A 325 -21.31 -32.20 -8.49
N PRO A 326 -20.77 -30.97 -8.51
CA PRO A 326 -19.83 -30.53 -7.48
C PRO A 326 -20.57 -30.54 -6.14
N VAL A 327 -20.12 -31.38 -5.22
CA VAL A 327 -20.67 -31.43 -3.85
C VAL A 327 -19.96 -30.34 -3.06
N SER A 328 -20.68 -29.29 -2.67
CA SER A 328 -20.18 -28.35 -1.66
C SER A 328 -20.20 -29.06 -0.30
N PHE A 329 -19.03 -29.53 0.14
CA PHE A 329 -18.87 -30.05 1.48
C PHE A 329 -18.82 -28.86 2.45
N ASP A 330 -19.88 -28.69 3.26
CA ASP A 330 -19.89 -27.72 4.34
C ASP A 330 -19.16 -28.34 5.54
N TRP A 331 -18.05 -27.71 5.93
CA TRP A 331 -17.16 -28.18 6.99
C TRP A 331 -17.39 -27.41 8.28
N PRO A 332 -17.18 -27.99 9.48
CA PRO A 332 -17.33 -27.25 10.73
C PRO A 332 -16.27 -26.14 10.89
N PHE A 333 -16.48 -25.27 11.89
CA PHE A 333 -15.48 -24.29 12.30
C PHE A 333 -14.11 -24.99 12.56
N PRO A 334 -12.99 -24.43 12.06
CA PRO A 334 -11.71 -25.15 12.01
C PRO A 334 -11.05 -25.40 13.37
N PHE A 335 -11.56 -24.82 14.45
CA PHE A 335 -11.04 -25.01 15.81
C PHE A 335 -12.11 -25.62 16.71
N SER A 336 -11.70 -26.48 17.63
CA SER A 336 -12.59 -27.10 18.61
C SER A 336 -11.87 -27.25 19.94
N GLU A 337 -12.57 -27.00 21.05
CA GLU A 337 -12.04 -27.17 22.40
C GLU A 337 -11.45 -28.57 22.59
N ASP A 338 -10.25 -28.64 23.18
CA ASP A 338 -9.43 -29.84 23.45
C ASP A 338 -9.01 -30.67 22.22
N LYS A 339 -9.37 -30.26 20.99
CA LYS A 339 -8.93 -30.96 19.77
C LYS A 339 -7.63 -30.37 19.25
N LEU A 340 -6.75 -31.27 18.80
CA LEU A 340 -5.52 -30.89 18.12
C LEU A 340 -5.86 -30.24 16.78
N PHE A 341 -5.19 -29.13 16.46
CA PHE A 341 -5.17 -28.54 15.13
C PHE A 341 -3.73 -28.40 14.64
N VAL A 342 -3.57 -28.42 13.32
CA VAL A 342 -2.34 -28.04 12.63
C VAL A 342 -2.62 -26.80 11.79
N LEU A 343 -2.23 -25.63 12.29
CA LEU A 343 -2.37 -24.35 11.58
C LEU A 343 -1.09 -24.09 10.81
N THR A 344 -1.18 -23.79 9.52
CA THR A 344 -0.07 -23.34 8.69
C THR A 344 -0.37 -21.97 8.10
N LEU A 345 0.40 -20.97 8.54
CA LEU A 345 0.47 -19.65 7.94
C LEU A 345 1.49 -19.67 6.80
N SER A 346 1.11 -19.24 5.61
CA SER A 346 2.02 -19.13 4.46
C SER A 346 2.09 -17.70 3.96
N ALA A 347 3.29 -17.19 3.71
CA ALA A 347 3.51 -15.90 3.05
C ALA A 347 3.35 -16.08 1.54
N GLY A 348 2.19 -15.68 1.02
CA GLY A 348 1.88 -15.62 -0.40
C GLY A 348 2.50 -14.39 -1.06
N LEU A 349 2.01 -14.05 -2.24
CA LEU A 349 2.47 -12.87 -2.95
C LEU A 349 1.61 -11.64 -2.63
N GLU A 350 0.29 -11.83 -2.53
CA GLU A 350 -0.68 -10.75 -2.28
C GLU A 350 -1.08 -10.68 -0.80
N GLY A 351 -0.79 -11.73 -0.02
CA GLY A 351 -1.07 -11.74 1.40
C GLY A 351 -0.60 -12.98 2.16
N TYR A 352 -1.16 -13.16 3.34
CA TYR A 352 -0.98 -14.33 4.17
C TYR A 352 -2.12 -15.32 3.95
N HIS A 353 -1.81 -16.61 3.83
CA HIS A 353 -2.79 -17.69 3.74
C HIS A 353 -2.75 -18.54 4.99
N ILE A 354 -3.92 -18.88 5.53
CA ILE A 354 -4.05 -19.69 6.72
C ILE A 354 -4.77 -20.98 6.35
N ASN A 355 -4.05 -22.08 6.54
CA ASN A 355 -4.57 -23.42 6.36
C ASN A 355 -4.66 -24.11 7.72
N VAL A 356 -5.76 -24.81 8.00
CA VAL A 356 -5.93 -25.62 9.20
C VAL A 356 -6.19 -27.06 8.78
N ASP A 357 -5.41 -28.00 9.33
CA ASP A 357 -5.45 -29.43 9.00
C ASP A 357 -5.37 -29.70 7.49
N GLY A 358 -4.53 -28.92 6.80
CA GLY A 358 -4.29 -29.02 5.36
C GLY A 358 -5.34 -28.33 4.48
N ARG A 359 -6.41 -27.77 5.05
CA ARG A 359 -7.45 -27.05 4.31
C ARG A 359 -7.26 -25.54 4.44
N HIS A 360 -7.36 -24.82 3.33
CA HIS A 360 -7.41 -23.35 3.35
C HIS A 360 -8.65 -22.86 4.11
N VAL A 361 -8.48 -21.88 5.00
CA VAL A 361 -9.55 -21.32 5.85
C VAL A 361 -9.79 -19.85 5.54
N THR A 362 -8.72 -19.08 5.40
CA THR A 362 -8.80 -17.63 5.17
C THR A 362 -7.50 -17.11 4.59
N SER A 363 -7.62 -16.05 3.81
CA SER A 363 -6.50 -15.26 3.31
C SER A 363 -6.63 -13.81 3.74
N PHE A 364 -5.52 -13.19 4.11
CA PHE A 364 -5.45 -11.80 4.57
C PHE A 364 -4.46 -11.02 3.71
N PRO A 365 -4.90 -9.99 2.97
CA PRO A 365 -4.03 -9.23 2.09
C PRO A 365 -2.98 -8.45 2.89
N TYR A 366 -1.81 -8.23 2.30
CA TYR A 366 -0.81 -7.35 2.91
C TYR A 366 -1.36 -5.94 3.08
N ARG A 367 -1.05 -5.32 4.22
CA ARG A 367 -1.42 -3.94 4.51
C ARG A 367 -0.19 -3.04 4.47
N THR A 368 -0.43 -1.81 4.06
CA THR A 368 0.62 -0.79 3.94
C THR A 368 1.28 -0.54 5.30
N GLY A 369 2.59 -0.31 5.28
CA GLY A 369 3.39 0.01 6.46
C GLY A 369 4.28 -1.11 6.98
N PHE A 370 4.21 -2.34 6.43
CA PHE A 370 5.09 -3.45 6.81
C PHE A 370 5.52 -4.28 5.60
N ALA A 371 6.78 -4.68 5.58
CA ALA A 371 7.32 -5.70 4.71
C ALA A 371 7.34 -7.08 5.41
N LEU A 372 7.50 -8.16 4.65
CA LEU A 372 7.57 -9.52 5.21
C LEU A 372 8.73 -9.69 6.18
N GLU A 373 9.83 -8.98 5.93
CA GLU A 373 11.01 -8.95 6.77
C GLU A 373 10.80 -8.28 8.13
N ASP A 374 9.78 -7.43 8.26
CA ASP A 374 9.47 -6.81 9.54
C ASP A 374 8.92 -7.84 10.53
N ALA A 375 8.38 -8.98 10.06
CA ALA A 375 7.80 -10.06 10.86
C ALA A 375 8.87 -10.85 11.63
N THR A 376 9.48 -10.19 12.60
CA THR A 376 10.65 -10.64 13.36
C THR A 376 10.29 -11.39 14.65
N GLY A 377 9.00 -11.48 14.98
CA GLY A 377 8.49 -12.28 16.08
C GLY A 377 7.16 -12.91 15.75
N LEU A 378 6.91 -14.10 16.29
CA LEU A 378 5.62 -14.78 16.32
C LEU A 378 5.19 -14.93 17.77
N SER A 379 4.06 -14.35 18.16
CA SER A 379 3.48 -14.50 19.50
C SER A 379 2.17 -15.30 19.45
N LEU A 380 1.95 -16.15 20.45
CA LEU A 380 0.71 -16.92 20.62
C LEU A 380 0.17 -16.71 22.04
N ASN A 381 -1.03 -16.13 22.14
CA ASN A 381 -1.65 -15.74 23.41
C ASN A 381 -3.07 -16.30 23.55
N GLY A 382 -3.64 -16.21 24.75
CA GLY A 382 -5.00 -16.67 25.05
C GLY A 382 -5.11 -18.16 25.40
N ASP A 383 -6.28 -18.71 25.09
CA ASP A 383 -6.81 -20.01 25.49
C ASP A 383 -6.35 -21.14 24.56
N VAL A 384 -5.03 -21.32 24.45
CA VAL A 384 -4.45 -22.38 23.63
C VAL A 384 -3.24 -22.99 24.32
N ASP A 385 -3.17 -24.32 24.29
CA ASP A 385 -1.98 -25.09 24.63
C ASP A 385 -1.21 -25.38 23.34
N ILE A 386 0.08 -25.03 23.33
CA ILE A 386 0.95 -25.20 22.16
C ILE A 386 1.77 -26.46 22.36
N ASP A 387 1.73 -27.35 21.37
CA ASP A 387 2.55 -28.57 21.34
C ASP A 387 3.88 -28.30 20.65
N SER A 388 3.85 -27.61 19.50
CA SER A 388 5.06 -27.23 18.77
C SER A 388 4.80 -26.07 17.81
N VAL A 389 5.87 -25.34 17.50
CA VAL A 389 5.89 -24.30 16.48
C VAL A 389 7.08 -24.56 15.57
N PHE A 390 6.86 -24.50 14.27
CA PHE A 390 7.88 -24.69 13.25
C PHE A 390 7.77 -23.58 12.20
N ALA A 391 8.86 -22.88 11.93
CA ALA A 391 8.95 -21.90 10.86
C ALA A 391 10.01 -22.36 9.86
N ALA A 392 9.70 -22.31 8.56
CA ALA A 392 10.62 -22.78 7.52
C ALA A 392 10.46 -21.99 6.22
N SER A 393 11.40 -22.25 5.29
CA SER A 393 11.62 -21.40 4.11
C SER A 393 11.83 -19.95 4.52
N LEU A 394 12.49 -19.75 5.66
CA LEU A 394 12.86 -18.45 6.19
C LEU A 394 14.02 -17.89 5.37
N PRO A 395 14.15 -16.55 5.30
CA PRO A 395 15.28 -15.96 4.62
C PRO A 395 16.60 -16.40 5.27
N THR A 396 17.54 -16.89 4.46
CA THR A 396 18.90 -17.29 4.91
C THR A 396 19.82 -16.11 5.19
N SER A 397 19.31 -14.90 4.99
CA SER A 397 19.97 -13.62 5.20
C SER A 397 18.87 -12.58 5.33
N HIS A 398 18.96 -11.67 6.30
CA HIS A 398 18.08 -10.50 6.39
C HIS A 398 18.10 -9.78 5.02
N PRO A 399 17.01 -9.19 4.53
CA PRO A 399 17.03 -8.43 3.27
C PRO A 399 18.01 -7.26 3.24
N SER A 400 18.46 -6.73 4.40
CA SER A 400 19.63 -5.83 4.46
C SER A 400 20.96 -6.50 4.08
N PHE A 401 20.98 -7.83 3.99
CA PHE A 401 22.17 -8.70 3.86
C PHE A 401 21.97 -9.87 2.90
N ALA A 402 20.98 -9.84 1.99
CA ALA A 402 20.83 -10.84 0.93
C ALA A 402 21.45 -10.31 -0.38
N PRO A 403 22.79 -10.28 -0.54
CA PRO A 403 23.43 -9.53 -1.62
C PRO A 403 23.29 -10.28 -2.96
N GLN A 404 22.77 -11.51 -2.94
CA GLN A 404 22.83 -12.44 -4.07
C GLN A 404 21.49 -12.71 -4.77
N ARG A 405 20.35 -12.16 -4.30
CA ARG A 405 19.06 -12.37 -5.01
C ARG A 405 18.29 -11.11 -5.41
N HIS A 406 18.64 -9.93 -4.91
CA HIS A 406 17.96 -8.67 -5.30
C HIS A 406 18.85 -7.57 -5.88
N LEU A 407 20.16 -7.77 -6.02
CA LEU A 407 21.03 -6.84 -6.73
C LEU A 407 21.10 -7.21 -8.21
N ASP A 408 20.04 -6.95 -8.98
CA ASP A 408 20.22 -6.68 -10.43
C ASP A 408 20.89 -5.31 -10.57
N MET A 409 22.12 -5.17 -10.04
CA MET A 409 23.02 -4.03 -10.16
C MET A 409 23.57 -4.04 -11.59
N SER A 410 22.66 -3.93 -12.54
CA SER A 410 22.95 -3.89 -13.96
C SER A 410 23.10 -2.45 -14.41
N ASN A 411 24.10 -2.21 -15.25
CA ASN A 411 24.34 -0.90 -15.86
C ASN A 411 23.12 -0.36 -16.62
N ARG A 412 22.20 -1.22 -17.09
CA ARG A 412 20.98 -0.80 -17.80
C ARG A 412 20.02 0.04 -16.95
N TRP A 413 20.09 -0.08 -15.63
CA TRP A 413 19.22 0.63 -14.69
C TRP A 413 19.86 1.89 -14.10
N LYS A 414 21.12 2.20 -14.42
CA LYS A 414 21.76 3.44 -13.96
C LYS A 414 21.03 4.66 -14.52
N ALA A 415 21.01 5.73 -13.72
CA ALA A 415 20.54 7.02 -14.19
C ALA A 415 21.44 7.52 -15.33
N PRO A 416 20.84 8.08 -16.40
CA PRO A 416 21.59 8.87 -17.36
C PRO A 416 22.31 10.05 -16.67
N PRO A 417 23.47 10.45 -17.20
CA PRO A 417 24.15 11.64 -16.71
C PRO A 417 23.29 12.89 -16.92
N LEU A 418 23.45 13.87 -16.04
CA LEU A 418 22.83 15.17 -16.21
C LEU A 418 23.54 15.95 -17.32
N LEU A 419 22.74 16.46 -18.25
CA LEU A 419 23.21 17.31 -19.33
C LEU A 419 23.27 18.76 -18.84
N SER A 420 24.10 19.59 -19.48
CA SER A 420 24.20 21.03 -19.18
C SER A 420 22.99 21.87 -19.63
N GLN A 421 21.93 21.24 -20.16
CA GLN A 421 20.73 21.92 -20.65
C GLN A 421 19.63 21.88 -19.58
N PRO A 422 18.71 22.88 -19.56
CA PRO A 422 17.55 22.87 -18.68
C PRO A 422 16.71 21.61 -18.89
N VAL A 423 16.32 20.95 -17.80
CA VAL A 423 15.48 19.76 -17.80
C VAL A 423 14.01 20.18 -17.94
N ASP A 424 13.20 19.49 -18.75
CA ASP A 424 11.78 19.87 -18.91
C ASP A 424 10.97 19.55 -17.64
N LEU A 425 11.27 18.42 -17.01
CA LEU A 425 10.62 17.96 -15.77
C LEU A 425 11.63 17.22 -14.87
N LEU A 426 11.79 17.68 -13.63
CA LEU A 426 12.34 16.86 -12.55
C LEU A 426 11.21 16.08 -11.88
N ILE A 427 11.38 14.79 -11.66
CA ILE A 427 10.51 13.95 -10.82
C ILE A 427 11.30 13.59 -9.56
N GLY A 428 10.97 14.25 -8.45
CA GLY A 428 11.48 13.91 -7.12
C GLY A 428 10.60 12.85 -6.48
N VAL A 429 11.19 11.67 -6.23
CA VAL A 429 10.51 10.54 -5.61
C VAL A 429 10.88 10.48 -4.13
N LEU A 430 9.91 10.63 -3.23
CA LEU A 430 10.12 10.43 -1.81
C LEU A 430 10.32 8.94 -1.51
N SER A 431 11.39 8.58 -0.81
CA SER A 431 11.70 7.18 -0.46
C SER A 431 12.40 7.07 0.90
N ALA A 432 12.55 5.86 1.42
CA ALA A 432 13.17 5.56 2.71
C ALA A 432 14.38 4.61 2.56
N GLY A 433 15.28 4.58 3.55
CA GLY A 433 16.55 3.83 3.46
C GLY A 433 16.39 2.35 3.13
N ASN A 434 15.35 1.70 3.66
CA ASN A 434 15.03 0.29 3.46
C ASN A 434 14.15 0.00 2.22
N HIS A 435 13.68 1.00 1.47
CA HIS A 435 12.76 0.82 0.33
C HIS A 435 13.50 0.47 -0.98
N PHE A 436 14.44 -0.48 -0.93
CA PHE A 436 15.21 -0.86 -2.12
C PHE A 436 14.33 -1.48 -3.21
N ALA A 437 13.33 -2.28 -2.83
CA ALA A 437 12.46 -2.99 -3.77
C ALA A 437 11.56 -2.03 -4.57
N GLU A 438 11.03 -1.02 -3.91
CA GLU A 438 10.23 0.08 -4.45
C GLU A 438 11.04 0.86 -5.48
N ARG A 439 12.24 1.32 -5.08
CA ARG A 439 13.16 2.00 -6.01
C ARG A 439 13.53 1.14 -7.21
N MET A 440 13.80 -0.15 -7.01
CA MET A 440 14.11 -1.06 -8.11
C MET A 440 12.90 -1.31 -9.03
N ALA A 441 11.68 -1.36 -8.52
CA ALA A 441 10.50 -1.47 -9.35
C ALA A 441 10.30 -0.23 -10.21
N ILE A 442 10.47 0.96 -9.63
CA ILE A 442 10.45 2.24 -10.37
C ILE A 442 11.53 2.26 -11.45
N ARG A 443 12.78 1.90 -11.11
CA ARG A 443 13.89 1.77 -12.08
C ARG A 443 13.52 0.83 -13.22
N ARG A 444 12.94 -0.34 -12.94
CA ARG A 444 12.60 -1.35 -13.96
C ARG A 444 11.31 -1.05 -14.72
N SER A 445 10.55 -0.04 -14.32
CA SER A 445 9.28 0.34 -14.91
C SER A 445 9.36 1.71 -15.59
N TRP A 446 8.65 2.70 -15.07
CA TRP A 446 8.42 3.98 -15.74
C TRP A 446 9.69 4.84 -15.88
N MET A 447 10.76 4.60 -15.10
CA MET A 447 12.08 5.21 -15.36
C MET A 447 12.75 4.70 -16.66
N GLN A 448 12.24 3.64 -17.26
CA GLN A 448 12.68 3.18 -18.59
C GLN A 448 12.01 3.93 -19.74
N HIS A 449 11.10 4.85 -19.45
CA HIS A 449 10.49 5.67 -20.47
C HIS A 449 11.53 6.51 -21.23
N ARG A 450 11.33 6.67 -22.55
CA ARG A 450 12.28 7.34 -23.46
C ARG A 450 12.70 8.74 -23.01
N LEU A 451 11.78 9.50 -22.41
CA LEU A 451 12.04 10.87 -21.95
C LEU A 451 12.97 10.92 -20.74
N VAL A 452 12.93 9.89 -19.89
CA VAL A 452 13.87 9.74 -18.76
C VAL A 452 15.23 9.30 -19.29
N LYS A 453 15.25 8.33 -20.20
CA LYS A 453 16.49 7.82 -20.81
C LYS A 453 17.22 8.84 -21.70
N SER A 454 16.51 9.83 -22.26
CA SER A 454 17.10 10.91 -23.03
C SER A 454 17.55 12.12 -22.20
N SER A 455 17.38 12.08 -20.88
CA SER A 455 17.63 13.18 -19.94
C SER A 455 16.76 14.43 -20.15
N ASN A 456 15.65 14.33 -20.91
CA ASN A 456 14.64 15.40 -20.98
C ASN A 456 13.85 15.48 -19.66
N VAL A 457 13.64 14.32 -19.05
CA VAL A 457 13.08 14.15 -17.71
C VAL A 457 14.15 13.55 -16.83
N VAL A 458 14.32 14.12 -15.64
CA VAL A 458 15.23 13.59 -14.64
C VAL A 458 14.40 13.04 -13.50
N ALA A 459 14.62 11.79 -13.11
CA ALA A 459 14.01 11.20 -11.92
C ALA A 459 15.08 10.93 -10.87
N ARG A 460 14.83 11.30 -9.61
CA ARG A 460 15.74 11.10 -8.47
C ARG A 460 14.96 10.69 -7.24
N PHE A 461 15.52 9.75 -6.47
CA PHE A 461 14.99 9.35 -5.16
C PHE A 461 15.59 10.24 -4.07
N PHE A 462 14.76 10.77 -3.18
CA PHE A 462 15.18 11.57 -2.04
C PHE A 462 15.01 10.74 -0.77
N VAL A 463 16.15 10.38 -0.15
CA VAL A 463 16.20 9.42 0.95
C VAL A 463 16.95 10.02 2.15
N ALA A 464 16.36 9.98 3.34
CA ALA A 464 17.02 10.41 4.56
C ALA A 464 17.79 9.23 5.22
N LEU A 465 18.63 9.54 6.20
CA LEU A 465 19.43 8.51 6.88
C LEU A 465 18.58 7.67 7.83
N HIS A 466 18.75 6.36 7.80
CA HIS A 466 18.08 5.44 8.71
C HIS A 466 18.81 5.39 10.06
N GLY A 467 18.10 5.09 11.16
CA GLY A 467 18.74 4.85 12.45
C GLY A 467 19.68 3.62 12.49
N ARG A 468 19.60 2.75 11.48
CA ARG A 468 20.38 1.51 11.37
C ARG A 468 21.58 1.72 10.45
N LYS A 469 22.77 1.37 10.93
CA LYS A 469 24.04 1.59 10.19
C LYS A 469 24.16 0.72 8.96
N ASP A 470 23.75 -0.54 9.04
CA ASP A 470 23.76 -1.50 7.93
C ASP A 470 22.91 -1.01 6.75
N ILE A 471 21.70 -0.50 7.02
CA ILE A 471 20.85 0.11 5.97
C ILE A 471 21.59 1.26 5.28
N ASN A 472 22.19 2.16 6.05
CA ASN A 472 22.85 3.33 5.46
C ASN A 472 24.08 2.95 4.63
N VAL A 473 24.79 1.87 4.99
CA VAL A 473 25.91 1.33 4.20
C VAL A 473 25.42 0.82 2.85
N GLU A 474 24.34 0.04 2.82
CA GLU A 474 23.77 -0.48 1.58
C GLU A 474 23.14 0.63 0.73
N LEU A 475 22.43 1.57 1.35
CA LEU A 475 21.88 2.76 0.68
C LEU A 475 22.98 3.57 -0.01
N LYS A 476 24.14 3.75 0.65
CA LYS A 476 25.27 4.45 0.07
C LYS A 476 25.85 3.70 -1.14
N LYS A 477 26.00 2.38 -1.07
CA LYS A 477 26.44 1.56 -2.21
C LYS A 477 25.46 1.65 -3.38
N GLU A 478 24.17 1.60 -3.09
CA GLU A 478 23.11 1.77 -4.08
C GLU A 478 23.18 3.15 -4.76
N ALA A 479 23.31 4.22 -3.96
CA ALA A 479 23.41 5.59 -4.44
C ALA A 479 24.63 5.81 -5.34
N GLU A 480 25.80 5.29 -4.93
CA GLU A 480 27.04 5.35 -5.71
C GLU A 480 26.95 4.55 -7.02
N PHE A 481 26.20 3.42 -7.03
CA PHE A 481 26.08 2.58 -8.21
C PHE A 481 25.09 3.12 -9.24
N PHE A 482 23.85 3.42 -8.83
CA PHE A 482 22.78 3.82 -9.76
C PHE A 482 22.82 5.31 -10.11
N GLY A 483 23.39 6.16 -9.26
CA GLY A 483 23.52 7.61 -9.51
C GLY A 483 22.18 8.36 -9.54
N ASP A 484 21.13 7.77 -8.96
CA ASP A 484 19.77 8.31 -8.96
C ASP A 484 19.23 8.63 -7.56
N ILE A 485 20.05 8.51 -6.52
CA ILE A 485 19.67 8.80 -5.13
C ILE A 485 20.33 10.09 -4.67
N VAL A 486 19.52 10.99 -4.12
CA VAL A 486 19.92 12.17 -3.35
C VAL A 486 19.66 11.86 -1.87
N ILE A 487 20.74 11.71 -1.11
CA ILE A 487 20.67 11.45 0.34
C ILE A 487 20.57 12.79 1.06
N VAL A 488 19.49 13.01 1.82
CA VAL A 488 19.35 14.23 2.64
C VAL A 488 20.03 14.06 4.01
N PRO A 489 20.72 15.07 4.54
CA PRO A 489 21.68 14.92 5.66
C PRO A 489 21.03 14.94 7.05
N TYR A 490 19.87 14.30 7.21
CA TYR A 490 19.15 14.19 8.49
C TYR A 490 18.60 12.77 8.70
N MET A 491 18.28 12.43 9.95
CA MET A 491 17.69 11.14 10.29
C MET A 491 16.21 11.10 9.88
N ASP A 492 15.80 10.04 9.19
CA ASP A 492 14.46 9.89 8.64
C ASP A 492 13.40 9.90 9.75
N ASN A 493 12.38 10.72 9.57
CA ASN A 493 11.22 10.83 10.44
C ASN A 493 10.04 11.25 9.57
N TYR A 494 8.88 10.63 9.83
CA TYR A 494 7.64 10.89 9.12
C TYR A 494 7.24 12.38 9.14
N ASP A 495 7.38 13.04 10.29
CA ASP A 495 7.00 14.46 10.42
C ASP A 495 7.97 15.40 9.68
N LEU A 496 9.14 14.89 9.27
CA LEU A 496 10.18 15.61 8.54
C LEU A 496 10.18 15.28 7.04
N VAL A 497 9.15 14.60 6.54
CA VAL A 497 8.96 14.34 5.12
C VAL A 497 8.90 15.66 4.32
N VAL A 498 8.31 16.71 4.91
CA VAL A 498 8.26 18.06 4.30
C VAL A 498 9.64 18.60 3.89
N LEU A 499 10.72 18.23 4.62
CA LEU A 499 12.08 18.66 4.29
C LEU A 499 12.64 17.93 3.05
N LYS A 500 12.19 16.71 2.75
CA LYS A 500 12.53 16.03 1.49
C LYS A 500 11.93 16.80 0.31
N THR A 501 10.73 17.36 0.46
CA THR A 501 10.11 18.21 -0.58
C THR A 501 10.86 19.53 -0.79
N VAL A 502 11.38 20.13 0.29
CA VAL A 502 12.29 21.28 0.15
C VAL A 502 13.55 20.86 -0.63
N ALA A 503 14.14 19.70 -0.32
CA ALA A 503 15.29 19.18 -1.07
C ALA A 503 14.97 18.90 -2.55
N ILE A 504 13.76 18.44 -2.87
CA ILE A 504 13.30 18.27 -4.26
C ILE A 504 13.28 19.62 -4.98
N CYS A 505 12.74 20.67 -4.34
CA CYS A 505 12.73 22.03 -4.89
C CYS A 505 14.15 22.56 -5.10
N GLU A 506 15.02 22.42 -4.09
CA GLU A 506 16.43 22.82 -4.13
C GLU A 506 17.17 22.14 -5.29
N TYR A 507 17.03 20.82 -5.42
CA TYR A 507 17.64 20.06 -6.51
C TYR A 507 17.10 20.49 -7.88
N GLY A 508 15.79 20.72 -7.98
CA GLY A 508 15.14 21.22 -9.20
C GLY A 508 15.70 22.54 -9.67
N VAL A 509 15.91 23.48 -8.74
CA VAL A 509 16.35 24.84 -9.03
C VAL A 509 17.86 24.91 -9.26
N HIS A 510 18.67 24.31 -8.38
CA HIS A 510 20.11 24.52 -8.35
C HIS A 510 20.92 23.45 -9.09
N VAL A 511 20.35 22.25 -9.26
CA VAL A 511 21.08 21.11 -9.83
C VAL A 511 20.54 20.72 -11.20
N ALA A 512 19.23 20.49 -11.30
CA ALA A 512 18.58 20.06 -12.53
C ALA A 512 18.21 21.21 -13.47
N PHE A 513 18.11 22.45 -12.95
CA PHE A 513 17.61 23.62 -13.69
C PHE A 513 16.30 23.29 -14.42
N ALA A 514 15.39 22.63 -13.70
CA ALA A 514 14.19 22.04 -14.27
C ALA A 514 13.11 23.10 -14.48
N LYS A 515 12.47 23.14 -15.64
CA LYS A 515 11.34 24.05 -15.91
C LYS A 515 10.15 23.76 -14.99
N ASN A 516 9.90 22.48 -14.74
CA ASN A 516 8.85 21.98 -13.89
C ASN A 516 9.40 20.92 -12.92
N ILE A 517 8.80 20.83 -11.75
CA ILE A 517 9.20 19.91 -10.69
C ILE A 517 7.97 19.15 -10.23
N MET A 518 8.02 17.83 -10.37
CA MET A 518 7.02 16.89 -9.87
C MET A 518 7.51 16.25 -8.59
N LYS A 519 6.63 16.17 -7.60
CA LYS A 519 6.78 15.29 -6.43
C LYS A 519 5.93 14.04 -6.65
N CYS A 520 6.44 12.87 -6.27
CA CYS A 520 5.65 11.66 -6.06
C CYS A 520 6.29 10.78 -4.98
N ASP A 521 5.62 9.68 -4.63
CA ASP A 521 6.08 8.71 -3.64
C ASP A 521 6.65 7.45 -4.33
N ASP A 522 7.41 6.62 -3.61
CA ASP A 522 8.04 5.42 -4.14
C ASP A 522 7.10 4.22 -4.33
N ASP A 523 5.83 4.40 -3.94
CA ASP A 523 4.67 3.55 -4.22
C ASP A 523 3.72 4.17 -5.26
N THR A 524 4.18 5.15 -6.04
CA THR A 524 3.43 5.75 -7.15
C THR A 524 3.95 5.29 -8.52
N PHE A 525 3.04 4.82 -9.38
CA PHE A 525 3.34 4.60 -10.81
C PHE A 525 3.00 5.87 -11.62
N VAL A 526 3.97 6.38 -12.40
CA VAL A 526 3.83 7.64 -13.15
C VAL A 526 3.82 7.43 -14.67
N ARG A 527 2.85 8.02 -15.36
CA ARG A 527 2.85 8.16 -16.83
C ARG A 527 3.55 9.45 -17.24
N VAL A 528 4.87 9.34 -17.41
CA VAL A 528 5.77 10.47 -17.72
C VAL A 528 5.31 11.27 -18.96
N ASP A 529 4.85 10.57 -20.02
CA ASP A 529 4.31 11.19 -21.23
C ASP A 529 3.03 12.00 -20.99
N ALA A 530 2.10 11.44 -20.21
CA ALA A 530 0.82 12.07 -19.92
C ALA A 530 0.98 13.30 -19.02
N VAL A 531 1.83 13.20 -18.00
CA VAL A 531 2.13 14.32 -17.09
C VAL A 531 2.73 15.50 -17.85
N ILE A 532 3.78 15.26 -18.68
CA ILE A 532 4.38 16.33 -19.49
C ILE A 532 3.36 16.94 -20.44
N LYS A 533 2.54 16.12 -21.10
CA LYS A 533 1.51 16.62 -22.01
C LYS A 533 0.52 17.53 -21.28
N GLU A 534 0.15 17.21 -20.04
CA GLU A 534 -0.74 18.07 -19.24
C GLU A 534 -0.09 19.40 -18.89
N VAL A 535 1.15 19.37 -18.41
CA VAL A 535 1.92 20.56 -18.03
C VAL A 535 2.13 21.49 -19.23
N ASN A 536 2.46 20.93 -20.40
CA ASN A 536 2.72 21.70 -21.63
C ASN A 536 1.48 22.36 -22.24
N LYS A 537 0.26 22.09 -21.74
CA LYS A 537 -0.92 22.87 -22.12
C LYS A 537 -0.88 24.29 -21.55
N ILE A 538 -0.09 24.50 -20.50
CA ILE A 538 0.05 25.78 -19.82
C ILE A 538 1.22 26.53 -20.46
N PRO A 539 1.03 27.79 -20.88
CA PRO A 539 2.12 28.60 -21.43
C PRO A 539 3.31 28.74 -20.45
N GLU A 540 4.54 28.66 -20.95
CA GLU A 540 5.78 28.69 -20.14
C GLU A 540 5.94 29.97 -19.28
N ASN A 541 5.23 31.06 -19.62
CA ASN A 541 5.28 32.31 -18.85
C ASN A 541 4.34 32.33 -17.63
N ARG A 542 3.56 31.27 -17.40
CA ARG A 542 2.66 31.16 -16.25
C ARG A 542 3.21 30.22 -15.19
N SER A 543 2.95 30.57 -13.93
CA SER A 543 3.22 29.70 -12.79
C SER A 543 2.10 28.66 -12.70
N LEU A 544 2.43 27.40 -12.41
CA LEU A 544 1.45 26.30 -12.42
C LEU A 544 1.53 25.45 -11.17
N TYR A 545 0.38 24.94 -10.75
CA TYR A 545 0.25 23.90 -9.73
C TYR A 545 -0.77 22.86 -10.21
N VAL A 546 -0.29 21.68 -10.62
CA VAL A 546 -1.08 20.64 -11.28
C VAL A 546 -1.14 19.40 -10.39
N GLY A 547 -2.33 18.87 -10.14
CA GLY A 547 -2.50 17.66 -9.33
C GLY A 547 -3.97 17.37 -9.02
N ASN A 548 -4.22 16.44 -8.11
CA ASN A 548 -5.57 16.26 -7.57
C ASN A 548 -5.77 17.24 -6.40
N ILE A 549 -6.24 18.45 -6.71
CA ILE A 549 -6.39 19.55 -5.74
C ILE A 549 -7.60 19.32 -4.81
N ASN A 550 -7.36 19.29 -3.50
CA ASN A 550 -8.39 19.40 -2.48
C ASN A 550 -8.72 20.87 -2.22
N TYR A 551 -10.00 21.20 -2.35
CA TYR A 551 -10.54 22.50 -1.99
C TYR A 551 -11.35 22.38 -0.70
N TYR A 552 -11.19 23.32 0.23
CA TYR A 552 -11.96 23.38 1.48
C TYR A 552 -11.84 22.11 2.35
N HIS A 553 -10.67 21.47 2.33
CA HIS A 553 -10.44 20.30 3.16
C HIS A 553 -10.21 20.72 4.62
N LYS A 554 -10.95 20.10 5.53
CA LYS A 554 -10.88 20.40 6.96
C LYS A 554 -9.84 19.53 7.66
N PRO A 555 -9.01 20.09 8.57
CA PRO A 555 -8.17 19.30 9.44
C PRO A 555 -8.96 18.21 10.16
N LEU A 556 -8.52 16.96 10.04
CA LEU A 556 -9.06 15.91 10.88
C LEU A 556 -8.65 16.22 12.33
N ARG A 557 -9.61 16.22 13.26
CA ARG A 557 -9.34 16.47 14.69
C ARG A 557 -9.15 15.17 15.49
N SER A 558 -9.25 14.01 14.83
CA SER A 558 -9.03 12.68 15.40
C SER A 558 -8.48 11.73 14.32
N GLY A 559 -7.91 10.60 14.77
CA GLY A 559 -7.31 9.60 13.88
C GLY A 559 -5.82 9.84 13.57
N LYS A 560 -5.27 9.08 12.62
CA LYS A 560 -3.84 9.11 12.25
C LYS A 560 -3.34 10.51 11.89
N TRP A 561 -4.15 11.24 11.13
CA TRP A 561 -3.81 12.55 10.59
C TRP A 561 -4.43 13.67 11.45
N ALA A 562 -4.66 13.39 12.73
CA ALA A 562 -5.24 14.37 13.63
C ALA A 562 -4.31 15.60 13.75
N VAL A 563 -4.92 16.77 13.66
CA VAL A 563 -4.27 18.06 13.84
C VAL A 563 -5.03 18.83 14.90
N THR A 564 -4.35 19.18 15.99
CA THR A 564 -4.98 19.88 17.09
C THR A 564 -5.26 21.34 16.72
N TYR A 565 -6.11 22.02 17.49
CA TYR A 565 -6.38 23.45 17.27
C TYR A 565 -5.16 24.32 17.58
N GLU A 566 -4.23 23.85 18.41
CA GLU A 566 -2.94 24.49 18.66
C GLU A 566 -1.98 24.37 17.46
N GLU A 567 -2.05 23.26 16.72
CA GLU A 567 -1.27 23.06 15.50
C GLU A 567 -1.86 23.81 14.30
N TRP A 568 -3.19 23.85 14.18
CA TRP A 568 -3.90 24.52 13.10
C TRP A 568 -5.23 25.11 13.59
N PRO A 569 -5.28 26.41 13.90
CA PRO A 569 -6.45 27.06 14.49
C PRO A 569 -7.59 27.28 13.48
N GLU A 570 -7.29 27.35 12.18
CA GLU A 570 -8.30 27.56 11.14
C GLU A 570 -9.15 26.31 10.88
N GLU A 571 -10.33 26.48 10.28
CA GLU A 571 -11.26 25.38 10.01
C GLU A 571 -10.97 24.64 8.69
N ASP A 572 -10.25 25.28 7.77
CA ASP A 572 -9.93 24.76 6.45
C ASP A 572 -8.43 24.89 6.17
N TYR A 573 -7.88 23.95 5.41
CA TYR A 573 -6.56 24.08 4.78
C TYR A 573 -6.63 24.94 3.52
N PRO A 574 -5.52 25.59 3.13
CA PRO A 574 -5.42 26.22 1.81
C PRO A 574 -5.52 25.16 0.71
N PRO A 575 -5.90 25.52 -0.54
CA PRO A 575 -5.95 24.56 -1.64
C PRO A 575 -4.61 23.85 -1.85
N TYR A 576 -4.62 22.53 -1.81
CA TYR A 576 -3.41 21.71 -1.94
C TYR A 576 -3.65 20.46 -2.78
N ALA A 577 -2.63 20.01 -3.51
CA ALA A 577 -2.68 18.77 -4.27
C ALA A 577 -2.44 17.56 -3.35
N ASN A 578 -3.19 16.48 -3.52
CA ASN A 578 -2.99 15.25 -2.76
C ASN A 578 -1.56 14.68 -2.94
N GLY A 579 -1.04 14.07 -1.87
CA GLY A 579 0.30 13.48 -1.79
C GLY A 579 0.78 12.58 -2.95
N PRO A 580 -0.07 11.79 -3.64
CA PRO A 580 0.39 10.81 -4.64
C PRO A 580 1.14 11.37 -5.83
N GLY A 581 0.91 12.64 -6.14
CA GLY A 581 1.84 13.40 -6.96
C GLY A 581 1.23 14.67 -7.51
N TYR A 582 2.09 15.67 -7.67
CA TYR A 582 1.74 16.99 -8.17
C TYR A 582 2.94 17.62 -8.86
N VAL A 583 2.69 18.63 -9.70
CA VAL A 583 3.71 19.37 -10.44
C VAL A 583 3.61 20.86 -10.14
N ILE A 584 4.75 21.49 -9.86
CA ILE A 584 4.91 22.95 -9.73
C ILE A 584 5.88 23.49 -10.77
N SER A 585 5.71 24.76 -11.15
CA SER A 585 6.69 25.48 -11.97
C SER A 585 7.95 25.85 -11.18
N SER A 586 9.08 26.03 -11.89
CA SER A 586 10.37 26.37 -11.30
C SER A 586 10.39 27.65 -10.46
N ASP A 587 9.54 28.63 -10.76
CA ASP A 587 9.47 29.90 -10.03
C ASP A 587 8.86 29.72 -8.62
N ILE A 588 7.86 28.85 -8.48
CA ILE A 588 7.31 28.46 -7.17
C ILE A 588 8.38 27.71 -6.37
N ALA A 589 9.08 26.76 -6.98
CA ALA A 589 10.17 26.04 -6.31
C ALA A 589 11.30 26.99 -5.85
N ASN A 590 11.69 27.95 -6.70
CA ASN A 590 12.70 28.95 -6.36
C ASN A 590 12.24 29.87 -5.22
N PHE A 591 10.95 30.23 -5.18
CA PHE A 591 10.37 30.95 -4.04
C PHE A 591 10.45 30.12 -2.74
N ILE A 592 10.10 28.85 -2.79
CA ILE A 592 10.17 27.93 -1.62
C ILE A 592 11.59 27.87 -1.08
N VAL A 593 12.57 27.61 -1.96
CA VAL A 593 14.00 27.54 -1.58
C VAL A 593 14.46 28.87 -1.01
N SER A 594 14.17 30.00 -1.67
CA SER A 594 14.57 31.31 -1.18
C SER A 594 13.95 31.68 0.17
N GLU A 595 12.70 31.28 0.45
CA GLU A 595 12.08 31.52 1.75
C GLU A 595 12.59 30.56 2.82
N PHE A 596 12.98 29.34 2.45
CA PHE A 596 13.62 28.39 3.35
C PHE A 596 14.99 28.90 3.80
N ASP A 597 15.85 29.32 2.87
CA ASP A 597 17.18 29.88 3.16
C ASP A 597 17.12 31.14 4.02
N ARG A 598 16.05 31.92 3.86
CA ARG A 598 15.77 33.12 4.67
C ARG A 598 15.09 32.81 6.00
N HIS A 599 14.82 31.54 6.31
CA HIS A 599 14.14 31.09 7.53
C HIS A 599 12.73 31.69 7.68
N LYS A 600 12.05 31.95 6.56
CA LYS A 600 10.69 32.52 6.48
C LYS A 600 9.65 31.52 5.99
N LEU A 601 10.08 30.35 5.52
CA LEU A 601 9.19 29.28 5.11
C LEU A 601 8.57 28.61 6.33
N LYS A 602 7.24 28.66 6.44
CA LYS A 602 6.51 27.94 7.49
C LYS A 602 6.44 26.46 7.12
N LEU A 603 6.91 25.57 8.00
CA LEU A 603 6.88 24.13 7.80
C LEU A 603 5.71 23.52 8.57
N PHE A 604 5.03 22.55 7.98
CA PHE A 604 3.99 21.79 8.64
C PHE A 604 4.17 20.28 8.39
N LYS A 605 3.76 19.44 9.34
CA LYS A 605 4.05 17.99 9.32
C LYS A 605 3.45 17.28 8.09
N MET A 606 2.32 17.76 7.59
CA MET A 606 1.74 17.29 6.33
C MET A 606 2.38 18.04 5.17
N GLU A 607 3.13 17.30 4.36
CA GLU A 607 3.95 17.81 3.26
C GLU A 607 3.12 18.42 2.13
N ASP A 608 2.01 17.77 1.77
CA ASP A 608 1.10 18.22 0.73
C ASP A 608 0.37 19.51 1.13
N VAL A 609 -0.10 19.59 2.38
CA VAL A 609 -0.64 20.82 2.97
C VAL A 609 0.41 21.93 3.00
N SER A 610 1.66 21.61 3.36
CA SER A 610 2.75 22.59 3.35
C SER A 610 2.98 23.17 1.95
N MET A 611 2.97 22.33 0.91
CA MET A 611 3.04 22.79 -0.47
C MET A 611 1.88 23.74 -0.81
N GLY A 612 0.65 23.40 -0.39
CA GLY A 612 -0.52 24.28 -0.54
C GLY A 612 -0.33 25.66 0.09
N MET A 613 0.17 25.70 1.33
CA MET A 613 0.48 26.96 2.04
C MET A 613 1.52 27.80 1.28
N TRP A 614 2.57 27.17 0.75
CA TRP A 614 3.63 27.87 0.05
C TRP A 614 3.17 28.41 -1.30
N VAL A 615 2.40 27.62 -2.05
CA VAL A 615 1.81 28.04 -3.33
C VAL A 615 0.80 29.16 -3.11
N GLU A 616 -0.05 29.08 -2.07
CA GLU A 616 -0.99 30.16 -1.73
C GLU A 616 -0.26 31.47 -1.41
N LYS A 617 0.81 31.39 -0.59
CA LYS A 617 1.65 32.56 -0.30
C LYS A 617 2.28 33.13 -1.57
N PHE A 618 2.80 32.29 -2.47
CA PHE A 618 3.36 32.74 -3.75
C PHE A 618 2.28 33.37 -4.65
N ASN A 619 1.08 32.80 -4.69
CA ASN A 619 -0.05 33.26 -5.50
C ASN A 619 -0.46 34.71 -5.19
N SER A 620 -0.23 35.16 -3.96
CA SER A 620 -0.45 36.57 -3.56
C SER A 620 0.48 37.56 -4.29
N THR A 621 1.61 37.08 -4.81
CA THR A 621 2.61 37.91 -5.52
C THR A 621 2.56 37.72 -7.03
N ARG A 622 2.33 36.48 -7.49
CA ARG A 622 2.24 36.13 -8.90
C ARG A 622 1.17 35.06 -9.07
N HIS A 623 0.21 35.33 -9.96
CA HIS A 623 -0.92 34.43 -10.19
C HIS A 623 -0.47 33.02 -10.59
N VAL A 624 -0.95 32.02 -9.86
CA VAL A 624 -0.72 30.59 -10.10
C VAL A 624 -1.94 29.97 -10.78
N GLN A 625 -1.70 29.22 -11.85
CA GLN A 625 -2.73 28.43 -12.51
C GLN A 625 -2.84 27.05 -11.83
N TYR A 626 -3.90 26.88 -11.03
CA TYR A 626 -4.25 25.58 -10.45
C TYR A 626 -4.93 24.70 -11.49
N VAL A 627 -4.48 23.46 -11.65
CA VAL A 627 -5.09 22.46 -12.55
C VAL A 627 -5.44 21.22 -11.75
N HIS A 628 -6.73 21.05 -11.47
CA HIS A 628 -7.28 19.89 -10.80
C HIS A 628 -7.51 18.74 -11.79
N SER A 629 -7.02 17.54 -11.45
CA SER A 629 -7.30 16.32 -12.22
C SER A 629 -7.35 15.07 -11.33
N LEU A 630 -8.47 14.35 -11.38
CA LEU A 630 -8.67 13.06 -10.72
C LEU A 630 -7.77 11.93 -11.31
N LYS A 631 -7.12 12.18 -12.45
CA LYS A 631 -6.15 11.24 -13.04
C LYS A 631 -4.84 11.17 -12.24
N PHE A 632 -4.59 12.11 -11.34
CA PHE A 632 -3.65 11.89 -10.24
C PHE A 632 -4.37 11.07 -9.17
N SER A 633 -4.46 9.77 -9.39
CA SER A 633 -5.29 8.88 -8.59
C SER A 633 -4.73 8.76 -7.18
N GLN A 634 -5.55 9.15 -6.19
CA GLN A 634 -5.11 9.20 -4.80
C GLN A 634 -5.07 7.82 -4.13
N ALA A 635 -6.00 6.95 -4.51
CA ALA A 635 -6.19 5.64 -3.92
C ALA A 635 -6.44 4.59 -5.02
N GLY A 636 -5.55 3.61 -5.11
CA GLY A 636 -5.52 2.58 -6.13
C GLY A 636 -5.09 3.09 -7.51
N CYS A 637 -5.83 2.64 -8.51
CA CYS A 637 -5.59 2.95 -9.91
C CYS A 637 -6.94 3.05 -10.63
N VAL A 638 -7.08 4.06 -11.49
CA VAL A 638 -8.21 4.21 -12.42
C VAL A 638 -7.64 4.26 -13.83
N ASP A 639 -8.22 3.52 -14.77
CA ASP A 639 -7.73 3.47 -16.15
C ASP A 639 -7.58 4.88 -16.75
N ASP A 640 -6.54 5.06 -17.56
CA ASP A 640 -6.10 6.38 -18.06
C ASP A 640 -5.64 7.38 -16.98
N TYR A 641 -5.04 6.86 -15.92
CA TYR A 641 -4.31 7.61 -14.90
C TYR A 641 -3.12 8.43 -15.47
N TYR A 642 -2.77 9.50 -14.77
CA TYR A 642 -1.49 10.24 -14.90
C TYR A 642 -0.49 9.73 -13.87
N SER A 643 -0.97 9.52 -12.65
CA SER A 643 -0.29 8.77 -11.60
C SER A 643 -1.28 7.84 -10.90
N ALA A 644 -0.79 6.70 -10.43
CA ALA A 644 -1.57 5.73 -9.68
C ALA A 644 -0.85 5.39 -8.37
N HIS A 645 -1.58 5.39 -7.27
CA HIS A 645 -1.08 5.22 -5.91
C HIS A 645 -2.20 4.62 -5.06
N TYR A 646 -1.98 3.63 -4.20
CA TYR A 646 -0.73 2.96 -3.85
C TYR A 646 -0.43 1.79 -4.80
N GLN A 647 0.82 1.63 -5.24
CA GLN A 647 1.26 0.54 -6.13
C GLN A 647 2.47 -0.18 -5.53
N SER A 648 2.30 -1.47 -5.24
CA SER A 648 3.42 -2.34 -4.86
C SER A 648 4.46 -2.45 -5.98
N PRO A 649 5.71 -2.83 -5.66
CA PRO A 649 6.75 -3.09 -6.65
C PRO A 649 6.28 -3.97 -7.81
N ARG A 650 5.47 -5.00 -7.54
CA ARG A 650 4.97 -5.92 -8.57
C ARG A 650 3.87 -5.31 -9.43
N GLN A 651 2.97 -4.53 -8.83
CA GLN A 651 1.95 -3.79 -9.58
C GLN A 651 2.61 -2.79 -10.53
N MET A 652 3.66 -2.09 -10.11
CA MET A 652 4.41 -1.18 -10.99
C MET A 652 4.96 -1.88 -12.23
N ILE A 653 5.59 -3.05 -12.06
CA ILE A 653 6.11 -3.85 -13.18
C ILE A 653 4.98 -4.33 -14.09
N CYS A 654 3.87 -4.78 -13.51
CA CYS A 654 2.70 -5.21 -14.27
C CYS A 654 2.14 -4.06 -15.13
N MET A 655 1.95 -2.87 -14.53
CA MET A 655 1.39 -1.70 -15.21
C MET A 655 2.31 -1.26 -16.34
N TRP A 656 3.62 -1.30 -16.11
CA TRP A 656 4.62 -1.05 -17.15
C TRP A 656 4.51 -2.02 -18.33
N ASN A 657 4.42 -3.32 -18.06
CA ASN A 657 4.33 -4.33 -19.11
C ASN A 657 3.05 -4.16 -19.94
N LYS A 658 1.90 -3.90 -19.29
CA LYS A 658 0.65 -3.60 -20.00
C LYS A 658 0.78 -2.38 -20.88
N LEU A 659 1.38 -1.30 -20.36
CA LEU A 659 1.60 -0.07 -21.11
C LEU A 659 2.50 -0.31 -22.33
N GLN A 660 3.58 -1.08 -22.19
CA GLN A 660 4.51 -1.39 -23.29
C GLN A 660 3.87 -2.31 -24.35
N GLN A 661 3.14 -3.35 -23.94
CA GLN A 661 2.62 -4.37 -24.86
C GLN A 661 1.32 -3.96 -25.54
N GLN A 662 0.44 -3.26 -24.81
CA GLN A 662 -0.93 -2.97 -25.25
C GLN A 662 -1.10 -1.50 -25.64
N GLY A 663 -0.13 -0.63 -25.31
CA GLY A 663 -0.21 0.80 -25.55
C GLY A 663 -1.32 1.50 -24.75
N ARG A 664 -1.92 0.81 -23.76
CA ARG A 664 -3.05 1.31 -22.98
C ARG A 664 -2.68 1.41 -21.49
N PRO A 665 -3.06 2.51 -20.81
CA PRO A 665 -2.83 2.75 -19.39
C PRO A 665 -3.85 1.98 -18.54
N LEU A 666 -3.70 0.66 -18.48
CA LEU A 666 -4.60 -0.22 -17.75
C LEU A 666 -4.06 -0.51 -16.36
N CYS A 667 -4.95 -0.47 -15.38
CA CYS A 667 -4.62 -0.85 -14.02
C CYS A 667 -4.24 -2.32 -13.91
N CYS A 668 -3.29 -2.59 -13.00
CA CYS A 668 -3.04 -3.94 -12.53
C CYS A 668 -3.80 -4.11 -11.24
N ASN A 669 -5.00 -4.68 -11.35
CA ASN A 669 -5.81 -4.88 -10.17
C ASN A 669 -5.15 -5.98 -9.34
N MET A 670 -4.94 -5.61 -8.07
CA MET A 670 -5.03 -6.45 -6.90
C MET A 670 -5.90 -7.67 -7.23
N ARG A 671 -5.24 -8.80 -7.51
CA ARG A 671 -5.92 -10.08 -7.67
C ARG A 671 -5.89 -10.82 -6.33
#